data_AF-A0A8T3ZJN0-F1
#
_entry.id   AF-A0A8T3ZJN0-F1
#
_cell.length_a   1.000
_cell.length_b   1.000
_cell.length_c   1.000
_cell.angle_alpha   90.00
_cell.angle_beta   90.00
_cell.angle_gamma   90.00
#
_symmetry.space_group_name_H-M   'P 1'
#
loop_
_entity.id
_entity.type
_entity.pdbx_description
1 polymer ?
#
loop_
_entity_poly.entity_id
_entity_poly.type
_entity_poly.pdbx_seq_one_letter_code
_entity_poly.pdbx_strand_id
1 'polypeptide(L)'
;MQEITIIDKARRILENPVCDNCLGRQFAKLLSGYTNHERGRILRTLVAMSMDKEKPEHDDKKIDISNLAGYKFHNLEVQSIAEKKCSYCNDVFKNLDKIAGKLVKKMKALEITTFLVGTKISSELNEKEEKLWEAAGIDFCEPIKAELNREIGKLIEKHFGLKFNSKRPDATFLFSIPSGSVSVQVNPLFIYGEYQKLVRGIPQTRWPSGKYKTSVEQIVAKPFMSASSGKAHKFHGCIGGNAKILLNECSLPIESLENNWKKHEVLTYDEKKKEIVTSGIKDFIKIELETYKVRTKETGREIIVSKEHPFFTPNGMIALSNLKSGNTVAINPVEPLQYEYKKEKIIIDKNQVFEIIEKYVPTSYKKKIMKELEERKLLPLKTNDNNTLILARIIAFLFGDGNVRYTRKRDVGIEFYGSVHDLKQIRNDLKDIGFKSFLYKKKGSHSTIRDYFGREKIIESKNHQTVLICYSKSLWVLLVSLGVPIGNKVINNFEIPRWVKESMLYKREFLASLFGCEMDMPRLDKRKYNRKSFNTPRFSMNKIENNLGSMILFMNDIRKILSEFEIKTLKTRVIPCTTRKDGHKSVKVILDFNNSFENLINLYSRINFRYCKDKESLSKHVLYYLSMKKNAVDLRRNLFKKALELKNSGLKLSEIHRKLDNKAVDKKDLWLWIHNKISPENIKVQNKFPDFDEWLENSAKGLSDGLLWETIELIEKNGYETVYDITVPKNHNFFANGFLVSNSGREDIDARCFGWRPFVLEIIAPKKRKFDPKKYAKMIVKKIKVRNIRFSNINEVRELKESRPDKTYRTLVACKNALSSRDLAKLKCLEGATIRQRTPMRVMHRRADRLRKRVVKEIKTVYIGKNSFRLIVRGDAGLYIKELISGDSGRTNPSVSLILDNPCECKEIDVMKIHQKRG
;
A
#
# COMPACT_ATOMS: atom_id res chain seq x y z
N MET A 1 16.80 21.84 -36.11
CA MET A 1 16.03 22.65 -35.13
C MET A 1 17.00 23.65 -34.54
N GLN A 2 16.73 24.95 -34.67
CA GLN A 2 17.48 25.95 -33.91
C GLN A 2 17.20 25.77 -32.41
N GLU A 3 18.20 26.05 -31.59
CA GLU A 3 18.12 25.93 -30.14
C GLU A 3 17.40 27.16 -29.58
N ILE A 4 16.29 26.97 -28.88
CA ILE A 4 15.47 28.07 -28.33
C ILE A 4 16.24 28.72 -27.19
N THR A 5 16.57 30.01 -27.31
CA THR A 5 17.41 30.71 -26.34
C THR A 5 16.68 31.01 -25.03
N ILE A 6 17.45 31.42 -24.01
CA ILE A 6 16.89 31.88 -22.72
C ILE A 6 16.01 33.13 -22.92
N ILE A 7 16.37 34.02 -23.85
CA ILE A 7 15.61 35.24 -24.17
C ILE A 7 14.27 34.86 -24.82
N ASP A 8 14.26 33.93 -25.77
CA ASP A 8 13.02 33.46 -26.43
C ASP A 8 12.04 32.84 -25.42
N LYS A 9 12.57 32.04 -24.48
CA LYS A 9 11.78 31.48 -23.38
C LYS A 9 11.25 32.58 -22.45
N ALA A 10 12.04 33.60 -22.16
CA ALA A 10 11.60 34.74 -21.35
C ALA A 10 10.52 35.57 -22.06
N ARG A 11 10.66 35.86 -23.37
CA ARG A 11 9.62 36.54 -24.19
C ARG A 11 8.28 35.80 -24.10
N ARG A 12 8.27 34.47 -24.27
CA ARG A 12 7.05 33.64 -24.16
C ARG A 12 6.38 33.68 -22.78
N ILE A 13 7.15 33.75 -21.70
CA ILE A 13 6.59 33.91 -20.35
C ILE A 13 5.95 35.30 -20.18
N LEU A 14 6.54 36.33 -20.81
CA LEU A 14 6.09 37.72 -20.76
C LEU A 14 4.85 38.00 -21.65
N GLU A 15 4.35 37.01 -22.38
CA GLU A 15 3.04 37.07 -23.06
C GLU A 15 1.86 37.22 -22.07
N ASN A 16 2.08 36.96 -20.79
CA ASN A 16 1.10 37.12 -19.73
C ASN A 16 1.69 37.90 -18.54
N PRO A 17 0.89 38.65 -17.77
CA PRO A 17 1.36 39.35 -16.57
C PRO A 17 2.09 38.42 -15.58
N VAL A 18 3.35 38.70 -15.31
CA VAL A 18 4.24 37.82 -14.55
C VAL A 18 5.09 38.62 -13.56
N CYS A 19 5.16 38.20 -12.30
CA CYS A 19 6.08 38.80 -11.32
C CYS A 19 7.49 38.20 -11.45
N ASP A 20 8.49 38.90 -10.93
CA ASP A 20 9.90 38.50 -11.10
C ASP A 20 10.23 37.13 -10.49
N ASN A 21 9.67 36.76 -9.34
CA ASN A 21 9.80 35.38 -8.81
C ASN A 21 9.30 34.33 -9.81
N CYS A 22 8.20 34.59 -10.53
CA CYS A 22 7.67 33.64 -11.51
C CYS A 22 8.54 33.51 -12.75
N LEU A 23 9.02 34.63 -13.27
CA LEU A 23 9.90 34.67 -14.43
C LEU A 23 11.25 34.01 -14.11
N GLY A 24 11.89 34.44 -13.01
CA GLY A 24 13.20 33.94 -12.62
C GLY A 24 13.20 32.48 -12.20
N ARG A 25 12.16 31.97 -11.51
CA ARG A 25 12.18 30.56 -11.05
C ARG A 25 12.21 29.53 -12.17
N GLN A 26 11.87 29.90 -13.42
CA GLN A 26 12.04 29.00 -14.58
C GLN A 26 13.51 28.72 -14.91
N PHE A 27 14.41 29.57 -14.45
CA PHE A 27 15.85 29.53 -14.71
C PHE A 27 16.67 29.38 -13.41
N ALA A 28 16.03 28.98 -12.31
CA ALA A 28 16.61 28.91 -10.97
C ALA A 28 17.88 28.04 -10.85
N LYS A 29 18.04 27.02 -11.70
CA LYS A 29 19.20 26.13 -11.71
C LYS A 29 20.42 26.65 -12.51
N LEU A 30 20.28 27.75 -13.24
CA LEU A 30 21.39 28.35 -14.02
C LEU A 30 22.09 29.41 -13.16
N LEU A 31 23.39 29.33 -12.89
CA LEU A 31 24.12 30.24 -11.99
C LEU A 31 23.62 30.22 -10.52
N SER A 32 24.56 30.26 -9.57
CA SER A 32 24.27 30.42 -8.14
C SER A 32 24.36 31.90 -7.71
N GLY A 33 24.04 32.20 -6.45
CA GLY A 33 24.19 33.54 -5.85
C GLY A 33 22.96 34.46 -5.94
N TYR A 34 22.13 34.32 -6.96
CA TYR A 34 20.96 35.17 -7.19
C TYR A 34 19.65 34.54 -6.68
N THR A 35 18.76 35.36 -6.12
CA THR A 35 17.36 34.98 -5.87
C THR A 35 16.56 34.90 -7.18
N ASN A 36 15.45 34.17 -7.16
CA ASN A 36 14.54 34.11 -8.31
C ASN A 36 13.94 35.48 -8.64
N HIS A 37 13.77 36.36 -7.65
CA HIS A 37 13.34 37.74 -7.86
C HIS A 37 14.37 38.56 -8.66
N GLU A 38 15.63 38.60 -8.22
CA GLU A 38 16.70 39.32 -8.95
C GLU A 38 16.87 38.78 -10.37
N ARG A 39 16.88 37.45 -10.50
CA ARG A 39 16.95 36.74 -11.78
C ARG A 39 15.81 37.09 -12.73
N GLY A 40 14.58 37.17 -12.22
CA GLY A 40 13.42 37.59 -13.01
C GLY A 40 13.57 39.03 -13.50
N ARG A 41 13.98 39.94 -12.62
CA ARG A 41 14.24 41.34 -12.96
C ARG A 41 15.31 41.49 -14.05
N ILE A 42 16.41 40.74 -13.95
CA ILE A 42 17.48 40.71 -14.97
C ILE A 42 16.94 40.23 -16.32
N LEU A 43 16.19 39.11 -16.35
CA LEU A 43 15.61 38.57 -17.58
C LEU A 43 14.60 39.53 -18.22
N ARG A 44 13.77 40.20 -17.41
CA ARG A 44 12.84 41.24 -17.88
C ARG A 44 13.58 42.44 -18.48
N THR A 45 14.65 42.89 -17.82
CA THR A 45 15.51 43.98 -18.33
C THR A 45 16.14 43.60 -19.66
N LEU A 46 16.66 42.37 -19.78
CA LEU A 46 17.29 41.87 -21.00
C LEU A 46 16.30 41.76 -22.18
N VAL A 47 15.06 41.33 -21.92
CA VAL A 47 14.00 41.32 -22.93
C VAL A 47 13.65 42.74 -23.36
N ALA A 48 13.49 43.67 -22.42
CA ALA A 48 13.21 45.08 -22.71
C ALA A 48 14.32 45.71 -23.59
N MET A 49 15.60 45.47 -23.27
CA MET A 49 16.74 45.94 -24.08
C MET A 49 16.75 45.34 -25.49
N SER A 50 16.33 44.08 -25.66
CA SER A 50 16.20 43.46 -26.99
C SER A 50 15.09 44.13 -27.81
N MET A 51 13.94 44.40 -27.20
CA MET A 51 12.81 45.08 -27.83
C MET A 51 13.11 46.55 -28.18
N ASP A 52 13.95 47.25 -27.40
CA ASP A 52 14.34 48.64 -27.72
C ASP A 52 15.31 48.72 -28.92
N LYS A 53 16.07 47.64 -29.17
CA LYS A 53 16.98 47.47 -30.31
C LYS A 53 16.26 47.04 -31.59
N GLU A 54 15.28 46.15 -31.48
CA GLU A 54 14.52 45.62 -32.61
C GLU A 54 13.43 46.62 -33.01
N LYS A 55 13.53 47.23 -34.21
CA LYS A 55 12.43 48.05 -34.74
C LYS A 55 11.18 47.16 -34.87
N PRO A 56 10.00 47.59 -34.38
CA PRO A 56 8.86 46.68 -34.17
C PRO A 56 8.18 46.27 -35.49
N GLU A 57 8.66 45.19 -36.10
CA GLU A 57 7.93 44.46 -37.13
C GLU A 57 6.89 43.50 -36.52
N HIS A 58 6.00 42.98 -37.36
CA HIS A 58 4.62 42.63 -37.00
C HIS A 58 4.39 41.49 -35.99
N ASP A 59 5.44 40.81 -35.50
CA ASP A 59 5.34 39.62 -34.64
C ASP A 59 5.56 39.86 -33.13
N ASP A 60 6.02 41.06 -32.72
CA ASP A 60 6.22 41.43 -31.30
C ASP A 60 4.91 41.67 -30.52
N LYS A 61 3.75 41.60 -31.18
CA LYS A 61 2.40 41.79 -30.60
C LYS A 61 1.98 40.74 -29.53
N LYS A 62 2.89 39.88 -29.07
CA LYS A 62 2.59 38.79 -28.12
C LYS A 62 2.87 39.13 -26.65
N ILE A 63 3.80 40.05 -26.36
CA ILE A 63 4.18 40.39 -24.97
C ILE A 63 3.12 41.31 -24.33
N ASP A 64 2.66 41.00 -23.10
CA ASP A 64 1.77 41.89 -22.35
C ASP A 64 2.56 43.09 -21.81
N ILE A 65 2.30 44.28 -22.35
CA ILE A 65 3.03 45.52 -22.08
C ILE A 65 3.04 45.88 -20.57
N SER A 66 2.08 45.43 -19.76
CA SER A 66 2.10 45.63 -18.31
C SER A 66 3.32 44.99 -17.63
N ASN A 67 3.97 44.01 -18.26
CA ASN A 67 5.24 43.44 -17.82
C ASN A 67 6.44 44.39 -17.98
N LEU A 68 6.31 45.45 -18.76
CA LEU A 68 7.35 46.42 -19.09
C LEU A 68 7.08 47.79 -18.44
N ALA A 69 6.09 47.87 -17.55
CA ALA A 69 5.81 49.06 -16.76
C ALA A 69 7.08 49.54 -16.01
N GLY A 70 7.41 50.82 -16.15
CA GLY A 70 8.57 51.46 -15.52
C GLY A 70 9.85 51.48 -16.36
N TYR A 71 9.92 50.79 -17.50
CA TYR A 71 11.01 50.96 -18.47
C TYR A 71 10.73 52.13 -19.43
N LYS A 72 11.77 52.87 -19.80
CA LYS A 72 11.73 53.90 -20.84
C LYS A 72 12.41 53.35 -22.10
N PHE A 73 11.72 53.39 -23.23
CA PHE A 73 12.21 52.95 -24.53
C PHE A 73 12.52 54.17 -25.40
N HIS A 74 13.47 54.04 -26.32
CA HIS A 74 13.81 55.08 -27.29
C HIS A 74 12.86 55.07 -28.50
N ASN A 75 12.34 53.88 -28.85
CA ASN A 75 11.60 53.66 -30.10
C ASN A 75 10.12 53.26 -29.89
N LEU A 76 9.62 53.24 -28.65
CA LEU A 76 8.29 52.73 -28.28
C LEU A 76 7.63 53.59 -27.19
N GLU A 77 6.47 54.18 -27.47
CA GLU A 77 5.65 54.84 -26.43
C GLU A 77 4.87 53.81 -25.59
N VAL A 78 5.44 53.44 -24.44
CA VAL A 78 4.74 52.65 -23.43
C VAL A 78 3.86 53.57 -22.59
N GLN A 79 2.56 53.62 -22.90
CA GLN A 79 1.56 54.31 -22.07
C GLN A 79 1.58 53.78 -20.63
N SER A 80 1.20 54.62 -19.65
CA SER A 80 1.22 54.27 -18.22
C SER A 80 0.13 53.25 -17.85
N ILE A 81 0.41 51.97 -18.09
CA ILE A 81 -0.49 50.86 -17.79
C ILE A 81 -0.34 50.46 -16.32
N ALA A 82 -1.46 50.34 -15.61
CA ALA A 82 -1.48 49.90 -14.21
C ALA A 82 -0.94 48.46 -14.05
N GLU A 83 -0.21 48.19 -12.96
CA GLU A 83 0.31 46.85 -12.65
C GLU A 83 -0.82 45.80 -12.64
N LYS A 84 -0.73 44.81 -13.54
CA LYS A 84 -1.61 43.64 -13.51
C LYS A 84 -1.09 42.60 -12.53
N LYS A 85 -2.00 42.01 -11.76
CA LYS A 85 -1.71 40.88 -10.85
C LYS A 85 -1.09 39.71 -11.61
N CYS A 86 -0.08 39.06 -11.03
CA CYS A 86 0.63 37.97 -11.69
C CYS A 86 -0.30 36.78 -12.00
N SER A 87 -0.46 36.48 -13.29
CA SER A 87 -1.29 35.39 -13.84
C SER A 87 -0.92 34.00 -13.33
N TYR A 88 0.33 33.82 -12.87
CA TYR A 88 0.87 32.51 -12.48
C TYR A 88 0.84 32.23 -10.97
N CYS A 89 1.06 33.26 -10.13
CA CYS A 89 1.16 33.06 -8.67
C CYS A 89 0.11 33.83 -7.86
N ASN A 90 -0.76 34.61 -8.50
CA ASN A 90 -1.77 35.44 -7.86
C ASN A 90 -1.18 36.38 -6.76
N ASP A 91 0.04 36.88 -6.95
CA ASP A 91 0.81 37.75 -6.04
C ASP A 91 1.10 37.16 -4.63
N VAL A 92 1.18 35.82 -4.53
CA VAL A 92 1.49 35.14 -3.26
C VAL A 92 2.86 35.52 -2.68
N PHE A 93 3.85 35.82 -3.53
CA PHE A 93 5.19 36.26 -3.11
C PHE A 93 5.18 37.66 -2.46
N LYS A 94 4.19 38.52 -2.75
CA LYS A 94 4.00 39.81 -2.05
C LYS A 94 3.48 39.63 -0.60
N ASN A 95 3.16 38.41 -0.16
CA ASN A 95 2.50 38.11 1.12
C ASN A 95 3.36 37.28 2.10
N LEU A 96 4.66 37.07 1.83
CA LEU A 96 5.50 36.13 2.60
C LEU A 96 5.57 36.45 4.10
N ASP A 97 5.75 37.71 4.49
CA ASP A 97 5.84 38.13 5.89
C ASP A 97 4.55 37.86 6.68
N LYS A 98 3.39 38.08 6.04
CA LYS A 98 2.07 37.77 6.60
C LYS A 98 1.89 36.26 6.83
N ILE A 99 2.47 35.44 5.96
CA ILE A 99 2.49 33.97 6.08
C ILE A 99 3.45 33.54 7.21
N ALA A 100 4.67 34.08 7.23
CA ALA A 100 5.67 33.83 8.26
C ALA A 100 5.14 34.20 9.66
N GLY A 101 4.52 35.38 9.82
CA GLY A 101 3.93 35.81 11.09
C GLY A 101 2.81 34.87 11.60
N LYS A 102 1.99 34.31 10.71
CA LYS A 102 0.98 33.28 11.08
C LYS A 102 1.64 31.99 11.56
N LEU A 103 2.72 31.55 10.92
CA LEU A 103 3.47 30.36 11.31
C LEU A 103 4.16 30.54 12.66
N VAL A 104 4.85 31.69 12.87
CA VAL A 104 5.51 32.05 14.13
C VAL A 104 4.53 32.07 15.31
N LYS A 105 3.30 32.57 15.13
CA LYS A 105 2.25 32.52 16.17
C LYS A 105 1.92 31.08 16.63
N LYS A 106 2.02 30.08 15.75
CA LYS A 106 1.86 28.66 16.12
C LYS A 106 3.14 28.03 16.66
N MET A 107 4.32 28.47 16.21
CA MET A 107 5.62 28.02 16.72
C MET A 107 5.82 28.40 18.18
N LYS A 108 5.41 29.61 18.61
CA LYS A 108 5.48 30.08 20.01
C LYS A 108 4.80 29.16 21.04
N ALA A 109 3.87 28.30 20.62
CA ALA A 109 3.18 27.35 21.51
C ALA A 109 3.95 26.03 21.74
N LEU A 110 5.16 25.87 21.18
CA LEU A 110 5.96 24.64 21.24
C LEU A 110 7.43 24.97 21.55
N GLU A 111 8.06 24.22 22.46
CA GLU A 111 9.49 24.35 22.76
C GLU A 111 10.32 23.53 21.75
N ILE A 112 10.42 24.04 20.52
CA ILE A 112 11.21 23.45 19.42
C ILE A 112 12.54 24.16 19.20
N THR A 113 13.45 23.51 18.47
CA THR A 113 14.75 24.06 18.03
C THR A 113 14.89 24.06 16.51
N THR A 114 14.29 23.07 15.86
CA THR A 114 14.34 22.87 14.42
C THR A 114 12.94 22.72 13.83
N PHE A 115 12.75 23.24 12.62
CA PHE A 115 11.45 23.23 11.98
C PHE A 115 11.55 22.95 10.48
N LEU A 116 10.42 22.54 9.90
CA LEU A 116 10.22 22.44 8.47
C LEU A 116 8.94 23.19 8.11
N VAL A 117 9.02 24.08 7.13
CA VAL A 117 7.84 24.71 6.51
C VAL A 117 7.47 23.93 5.26
N GLY A 118 6.19 23.64 5.13
CA GLY A 118 5.58 23.23 3.87
C GLY A 118 4.43 24.17 3.50
N THR A 119 4.16 24.28 2.21
CA THR A 119 2.98 24.95 1.68
C THR A 119 2.05 23.96 0.97
N LYS A 120 0.74 24.18 1.09
CA LYS A 120 -0.30 23.56 0.27
C LYS A 120 -0.86 24.63 -0.67
N ILE A 121 -0.79 24.36 -1.97
CA ILE A 121 -1.25 25.23 -3.06
C ILE A 121 -2.58 24.70 -3.63
N SER A 122 -3.38 25.56 -4.26
CA SER A 122 -4.65 25.17 -4.93
C SER A 122 -4.39 24.39 -6.21
N SER A 123 -5.40 23.67 -6.70
CA SER A 123 -5.41 23.13 -8.07
C SER A 123 -5.18 24.23 -9.10
N GLU A 124 -5.89 25.36 -8.97
CA GLU A 124 -5.73 26.56 -9.81
C GLU A 124 -4.27 27.04 -9.90
N LEU A 125 -3.53 27.07 -8.78
CA LEU A 125 -2.11 27.46 -8.77
C LEU A 125 -1.20 26.38 -9.38
N ASN A 126 -1.53 25.10 -9.27
CA ASN A 126 -0.81 24.03 -9.98
C ASN A 126 -1.04 24.15 -11.50
N GLU A 127 -2.29 24.33 -11.94
CA GLU A 127 -2.64 24.48 -13.37
C GLU A 127 -1.97 25.72 -13.99
N LYS A 128 -1.89 26.82 -13.22
CA LYS A 128 -1.12 28.01 -13.59
C LYS A 128 0.38 27.75 -13.67
N GLU A 129 0.95 26.96 -12.76
CA GLU A 129 2.36 26.54 -12.83
C GLU A 129 2.64 25.59 -14.02
N GLU A 130 1.73 24.66 -14.34
CA GLU A 130 1.84 23.80 -15.51
C GLU A 130 1.86 24.61 -16.83
N LYS A 131 0.99 25.62 -16.96
CA LYS A 131 1.02 26.56 -18.11
C LYS A 131 2.34 27.32 -18.24
N LEU A 132 2.97 27.67 -17.12
CA LEU A 132 4.27 28.35 -17.12
C LEU A 132 5.39 27.41 -17.59
N TRP A 133 5.32 26.13 -17.22
CA TRP A 133 6.23 25.09 -17.71
C TRP A 133 6.01 24.75 -19.20
N GLU A 134 4.78 24.85 -19.72
CA GLU A 134 4.51 24.71 -21.15
C GLU A 134 5.19 25.82 -21.98
N ALA A 135 5.24 27.06 -21.47
CA ALA A 135 5.89 28.18 -22.15
C ALA A 135 7.43 28.13 -22.10
N ALA A 136 8.01 27.73 -20.96
CA ALA A 136 9.45 27.86 -20.68
C ALA A 136 10.26 26.54 -20.77
N GLY A 137 9.60 25.39 -20.59
CA GLY A 137 10.25 24.12 -20.27
C GLY A 137 10.55 23.95 -18.77
N ILE A 138 11.02 22.76 -18.38
CA ILE A 138 11.21 22.35 -16.97
C ILE A 138 12.67 22.11 -16.58
N ASP A 139 13.60 22.28 -17.52
CA ASP A 139 14.99 21.84 -17.39
C ASP A 139 15.67 22.51 -16.19
N PHE A 140 15.52 23.84 -16.11
CA PHE A 140 16.15 24.69 -15.10
C PHE A 140 15.19 25.25 -14.04
N CYS A 141 13.92 24.80 -14.05
CA CYS A 141 12.90 25.38 -13.19
C CYS A 141 13.00 24.93 -11.72
N GLU A 142 12.56 25.82 -10.83
CA GLU A 142 12.19 25.53 -9.45
C GLU A 142 10.66 25.65 -9.29
N PRO A 143 9.95 24.63 -8.74
CA PRO A 143 8.51 24.72 -8.48
C PRO A 143 8.16 25.80 -7.45
N ILE A 144 7.03 26.48 -7.61
CA ILE A 144 6.57 27.57 -6.73
C ILE A 144 6.55 27.15 -5.26
N LYS A 145 6.15 25.90 -4.99
CA LYS A 145 6.12 25.31 -3.65
C LYS A 145 7.50 25.18 -3.03
N ALA A 146 8.55 24.90 -3.81
CA ALA A 146 9.91 24.77 -3.31
C ALA A 146 10.47 26.15 -2.91
N GLU A 147 10.31 27.14 -3.78
CA GLU A 147 10.70 28.52 -3.52
C GLU A 147 9.96 29.09 -2.30
N LEU A 148 8.63 28.95 -2.23
CA LEU A 148 7.84 29.41 -1.09
C LEU A 148 8.31 28.78 0.24
N ASN A 149 8.57 27.47 0.27
CA ASN A 149 9.06 26.82 1.49
C ASN A 149 10.46 27.33 1.88
N ARG A 150 11.33 27.62 0.90
CA ARG A 150 12.68 28.15 1.10
C ARG A 150 12.65 29.58 1.65
N GLU A 151 11.92 30.48 1.00
CA GLU A 151 11.88 31.89 1.41
C GLU A 151 11.13 32.09 2.73
N ILE A 152 10.00 31.40 2.95
CA ILE A 152 9.33 31.41 4.28
C ILE A 152 10.25 30.79 5.34
N GLY A 153 11.00 29.75 5.01
CA GLY A 153 12.01 29.15 5.90
C GLY A 153 13.07 30.14 6.35
N LYS A 154 13.73 30.82 5.39
CA LYS A 154 14.72 31.88 5.64
C LYS A 154 14.15 33.03 6.48
N LEU A 155 12.93 33.49 6.15
CA LEU A 155 12.27 34.58 6.89
C LEU A 155 12.05 34.19 8.37
N ILE A 156 11.57 32.98 8.64
CA ILE A 156 11.35 32.51 10.01
C ILE A 156 12.68 32.29 10.76
N GLU A 157 13.70 31.75 10.10
CA GLU A 157 15.04 31.55 10.66
C GLU A 157 15.68 32.89 11.07
N LYS A 158 15.62 33.90 10.18
CA LYS A 158 16.10 35.27 10.45
C LYS A 158 15.39 35.96 11.62
N HIS A 159 14.06 35.80 11.74
CA HIS A 159 13.26 36.54 12.73
C HIS A 159 13.04 35.80 14.07
N PHE A 160 13.32 34.49 14.14
CA PHE A 160 12.90 33.66 15.28
C PHE A 160 13.99 32.73 15.84
N GLY A 161 15.19 32.71 15.26
CA GLY A 161 16.35 31.98 15.81
C GLY A 161 16.22 30.44 15.84
N LEU A 162 15.17 29.89 15.22
CA LEU A 162 15.01 28.46 14.99
C LEU A 162 15.79 28.04 13.74
N LYS A 163 16.36 26.83 13.73
CA LYS A 163 17.10 26.33 12.57
C LYS A 163 16.21 25.54 11.61
N PHE A 164 16.31 25.82 10.31
CA PHE A 164 15.61 25.00 9.31
C PHE A 164 16.22 23.59 9.24
N ASN A 165 15.39 22.54 9.25
CA ASN A 165 15.87 21.15 9.10
C ASN A 165 14.90 20.29 8.28
N SER A 166 15.27 20.02 7.02
CA SER A 166 14.46 19.21 6.10
C SER A 166 14.50 17.70 6.39
N LYS A 167 15.53 17.19 7.09
CA LYS A 167 15.71 15.75 7.34
C LYS A 167 15.13 15.29 8.68
N ARG A 168 15.25 16.13 9.72
CA ARG A 168 14.85 15.81 11.11
C ARG A 168 14.32 17.06 11.85
N PRO A 169 13.20 17.67 11.42
CA PRO A 169 12.58 18.77 12.14
C PRO A 169 11.91 18.31 13.43
N ASP A 170 11.86 19.16 14.46
CA ASP A 170 11.08 18.89 15.68
C ASP A 170 9.57 18.96 15.41
N ALA A 171 9.16 19.90 14.55
CA ALA A 171 7.80 20.03 14.05
C ALA A 171 7.78 20.51 12.60
N THR A 172 6.83 19.99 11.83
CA THR A 172 6.51 20.43 10.47
C THR A 172 5.27 21.32 10.51
N PHE A 173 5.37 22.52 9.95
CA PHE A 173 4.29 23.49 9.85
C PHE A 173 3.84 23.57 8.40
N LEU A 174 2.58 23.25 8.14
CA LEU A 174 2.00 23.28 6.79
C LEU A 174 1.06 24.48 6.68
N PHE A 175 1.43 25.47 5.87
CA PHE A 175 0.59 26.61 5.53
C PHE A 175 -0.25 26.30 4.29
N SER A 176 -1.58 26.44 4.41
CA SER A 176 -2.50 26.30 3.29
C SER A 176 -2.73 27.67 2.66
N ILE A 177 -2.21 27.87 1.44
CA ILE A 177 -2.37 29.12 0.69
C ILE A 177 -3.86 29.40 0.39
N PRO A 178 -4.69 28.43 -0.06
CA PRO A 178 -6.09 28.68 -0.38
C PRO A 178 -6.95 29.08 0.83
N SER A 179 -6.65 28.56 2.02
CA SER A 179 -7.47 28.77 3.23
C SER A 179 -6.80 29.64 4.30
N GLY A 180 -5.58 30.12 4.03
CA GLY A 180 -4.78 30.92 4.97
C GLY A 180 -4.50 30.29 6.33
N SER A 181 -4.63 28.97 6.46
CA SER A 181 -4.60 28.21 7.72
C SER A 181 -3.29 27.45 7.93
N VAL A 182 -2.92 27.22 9.20
CA VAL A 182 -1.69 26.51 9.60
C VAL A 182 -2.07 25.20 10.30
N SER A 183 -1.60 24.06 9.79
CA SER A 183 -1.57 22.80 10.54
C SER A 183 -0.15 22.50 11.04
N VAL A 184 -0.04 21.82 12.19
CA VAL A 184 1.23 21.55 12.85
C VAL A 184 1.34 20.07 13.15
N GLN A 185 2.35 19.41 12.59
CA GLN A 185 2.73 18.05 12.92
C GLN A 185 3.98 18.08 13.81
N VAL A 186 3.80 17.82 15.10
CA VAL A 186 4.92 17.62 16.03
C VAL A 186 5.44 16.20 15.84
N ASN A 187 6.72 16.06 15.48
CA ASN A 187 7.33 14.73 15.31
C ASN A 187 7.53 14.04 16.67
N PRO A 188 7.74 12.72 16.71
CA PRO A 188 8.10 12.03 17.94
C PRO A 188 9.46 12.48 18.49
N LEU A 189 9.67 12.23 19.78
CA LEU A 189 10.96 12.35 20.46
C LEU A 189 11.42 10.96 20.87
N PHE A 190 12.62 10.58 20.47
CA PHE A 190 13.20 9.28 20.77
C PHE A 190 14.22 9.41 21.89
N ILE A 191 14.12 8.55 22.91
CA ILE A 191 15.06 8.46 24.02
C ILE A 191 15.67 7.07 24.02
N TYR A 192 16.97 6.99 23.78
CA TYR A 192 17.73 5.76 23.95
C TYR A 192 18.07 5.61 25.43
N GLY A 193 18.15 4.37 25.88
CA GLY A 193 18.77 4.03 27.13
C GLY A 193 19.10 2.55 27.21
N GLU A 194 19.73 2.17 28.32
CA GLU A 194 19.84 0.77 28.70
C GLU A 194 19.12 0.54 30.03
N TYR A 195 18.33 -0.53 30.14
CA TYR A 195 17.64 -0.90 31.37
C TYR A 195 18.19 -2.19 31.99
N GLN A 196 18.12 -2.28 33.32
CA GLN A 196 18.13 -3.53 34.08
C GLN A 196 16.73 -3.76 34.67
N LYS A 197 16.22 -5.00 34.55
CA LYS A 197 14.99 -5.47 35.19
C LYS A 197 15.36 -6.24 36.44
N LEU A 198 15.19 -5.61 37.61
CA LEU A 198 15.65 -6.16 38.90
C LEU A 198 14.66 -7.15 39.53
N VAL A 199 13.40 -7.16 39.08
CA VAL A 199 12.32 -8.00 39.61
C VAL A 199 11.73 -8.93 38.56
N ARG A 200 11.27 -10.12 38.98
CA ARG A 200 10.47 -11.03 38.16
C ARG A 200 9.02 -10.53 38.04
N GLY A 201 8.23 -11.13 37.16
CA GLY A 201 6.77 -10.90 37.13
C GLY A 201 6.32 -9.53 36.60
N ILE A 202 7.18 -8.82 35.85
CA ILE A 202 6.78 -7.66 35.03
C ILE A 202 7.19 -7.88 33.56
N PRO A 203 6.29 -7.67 32.59
CA PRO A 203 6.60 -7.78 31.16
C PRO A 203 7.45 -6.59 30.67
N GLN A 204 8.12 -6.78 29.52
CA GLN A 204 8.92 -5.72 28.90
C GLN A 204 8.04 -4.55 28.40
N THR A 205 6.94 -4.87 27.71
CA THR A 205 5.97 -3.88 27.20
C THR A 205 4.72 -3.91 28.09
N ARG A 206 3.87 -2.87 28.01
CA ARG A 206 2.56 -2.87 28.70
C ARG A 206 1.81 -4.17 28.43
N TRP A 207 1.15 -4.72 29.45
CA TRP A 207 0.20 -5.81 29.31
C TRP A 207 -1.22 -5.30 29.58
N PRO A 208 -2.24 -5.72 28.83
CA PRO A 208 -3.51 -5.00 28.81
C PRO A 208 -4.66 -5.78 29.44
N SER A 209 -4.40 -6.99 29.95
CA SER A 209 -5.32 -7.76 30.79
C SER A 209 -5.32 -7.31 32.25
N GLY A 210 -4.57 -6.26 32.63
CA GLY A 210 -4.37 -5.86 34.02
C GLY A 210 -3.56 -6.86 34.88
N LYS A 211 -3.37 -8.10 34.40
CA LYS A 211 -2.63 -9.20 35.07
C LYS A 211 -1.29 -8.78 35.67
N TYR A 212 -0.60 -7.84 35.02
CA TYR A 212 0.58 -7.20 35.57
C TYR A 212 0.28 -5.71 35.77
N LYS A 213 0.40 -5.24 37.02
CA LYS A 213 0.11 -3.84 37.41
C LYS A 213 0.97 -2.79 36.67
N THR A 214 2.07 -3.20 36.05
CA THR A 214 3.01 -2.32 35.31
C THR A 214 3.95 -3.14 34.41
N SER A 215 4.78 -2.46 33.62
CA SER A 215 5.76 -3.02 32.69
C SER A 215 7.06 -2.22 32.70
N VAL A 216 8.15 -2.76 32.13
CA VAL A 216 9.42 -2.01 31.97
C VAL A 216 9.18 -0.71 31.19
N GLU A 217 8.49 -0.79 30.05
CA GLU A 217 8.07 0.33 29.22
C GLU A 217 7.38 1.45 30.03
N GLN A 218 6.33 1.14 30.80
CA GLN A 218 5.58 2.15 31.55
C GLN A 218 6.40 2.77 32.70
N ILE A 219 7.23 1.99 33.37
CA ILE A 219 8.13 2.49 34.43
C ILE A 219 9.15 3.47 33.83
N VAL A 220 9.74 3.10 32.69
CA VAL A 220 10.74 3.92 31.99
C VAL A 220 10.10 5.17 31.38
N ALA A 221 8.91 5.07 30.80
CA ALA A 221 8.25 6.19 30.12
C ALA A 221 7.80 7.31 31.08
N LYS A 222 7.36 6.97 32.30
CA LYS A 222 6.67 7.91 33.20
C LYS A 222 7.42 9.24 33.43
N PRO A 223 8.73 9.28 33.75
CA PRO A 223 9.43 10.55 33.97
C PRO A 223 9.60 11.38 32.69
N PHE A 224 9.87 10.74 31.55
CA PHE A 224 10.05 11.45 30.28
C PHE A 224 8.72 11.97 29.71
N MET A 225 7.61 11.27 29.94
CA MET A 225 6.26 11.76 29.63
C MET A 225 5.95 13.05 30.39
N SER A 226 6.34 13.13 31.67
CA SER A 226 6.24 14.36 32.48
C SER A 226 7.17 15.46 31.96
N ALA A 227 8.45 15.15 31.70
CA ALA A 227 9.43 16.11 31.16
C ALA A 227 9.00 16.75 29.83
N SER A 228 8.53 15.91 28.90
CA SER A 228 8.19 16.32 27.53
C SER A 228 6.76 16.82 27.36
N SER A 229 5.88 16.60 28.35
CA SER A 229 4.43 16.76 28.20
C SER A 229 3.87 16.08 26.94
N GLY A 230 4.37 14.87 26.65
CA GLY A 230 3.95 14.05 25.51
C GLY A 230 2.57 13.43 25.68
N LYS A 231 1.96 12.96 24.58
CA LYS A 231 0.62 12.34 24.58
C LYS A 231 0.63 10.83 24.80
N ALA A 232 1.62 10.10 24.27
CA ALA A 232 1.70 8.63 24.36
C ALA A 232 3.14 8.10 24.19
N HIS A 233 3.34 6.79 24.39
CA HIS A 233 4.62 6.07 24.24
C HIS A 233 4.41 4.61 23.74
N LYS A 234 5.45 3.94 23.19
CA LYS A 234 5.29 2.60 22.53
C LYS A 234 6.51 1.65 22.53
N PHE A 235 6.31 0.37 22.93
CA PHE A 235 6.96 -0.90 22.50
C PHE A 235 5.90 -1.82 21.72
N HIS A 236 6.00 -3.17 21.49
CA HIS A 236 5.25 -3.87 20.36
C HIS A 236 4.73 -5.38 20.48
N GLY A 237 3.92 -5.95 19.52
CA GLY A 237 3.50 -7.42 19.32
C GLY A 237 2.69 -7.84 18.01
N CYS A 238 2.55 -9.15 17.63
CA CYS A 238 2.37 -9.82 16.25
C CYS A 238 0.96 -10.42 15.78
N ILE A 239 0.81 -11.07 14.58
CA ILE A 239 -0.45 -11.65 13.95
C ILE A 239 -0.48 -13.17 13.57
N GLY A 240 -1.63 -13.85 13.46
CA GLY A 240 -1.76 -15.31 13.16
C GLY A 240 -1.32 -15.81 11.76
N GLY A 241 -0.93 -17.10 11.66
CA GLY A 241 -0.32 -17.71 10.46
C GLY A 241 -1.16 -17.81 9.19
N ASN A 242 -2.45 -18.13 9.34
CA ASN A 242 -3.41 -18.18 8.23
C ASN A 242 -3.78 -16.79 7.68
N ALA A 243 -3.29 -15.70 8.29
CA ALA A 243 -3.59 -14.36 7.83
C ALA A 243 -2.99 -14.10 6.44
N LYS A 244 -3.86 -13.89 5.45
CA LYS A 244 -3.50 -13.60 4.05
C LYS A 244 -2.93 -12.18 3.97
N ILE A 245 -1.63 -12.09 3.68
CA ILE A 245 -0.94 -10.83 3.38
C ILE A 245 -1.24 -10.43 1.95
N LEU A 246 -1.67 -9.19 1.73
CA LEU A 246 -1.80 -8.64 0.38
C LEU A 246 -0.41 -8.30 -0.17
N LEU A 247 -0.07 -8.96 -1.27
CA LEU A 247 1.01 -8.59 -2.19
C LEU A 247 0.40 -7.69 -3.29
N ASN A 248 1.21 -7.28 -4.28
CA ASN A 248 0.76 -6.34 -5.31
C ASN A 248 -0.49 -6.80 -6.09
N GLU A 249 -0.50 -8.07 -6.54
CA GLU A 249 -1.58 -8.63 -7.39
C GLU A 249 -2.21 -9.92 -6.83
N CYS A 250 -1.75 -10.38 -5.67
CA CYS A 250 -2.09 -11.67 -5.10
C CYS A 250 -2.03 -11.62 -3.56
N SER A 251 -2.43 -12.71 -2.90
CA SER A 251 -2.25 -12.90 -1.47
C SER A 251 -1.49 -14.19 -1.15
N LEU A 252 -0.84 -14.22 0.02
CA LEU A 252 -0.25 -15.42 0.61
C LEU A 252 -0.56 -15.45 2.11
N PRO A 253 -0.89 -16.61 2.71
CA PRO A 253 -0.81 -16.78 4.16
C PRO A 253 0.57 -16.35 4.66
N ILE A 254 0.64 -15.55 5.73
CA ILE A 254 1.92 -14.99 6.20
C ILE A 254 2.95 -16.09 6.46
N GLU A 255 2.53 -17.27 6.91
CA GLU A 255 3.43 -18.41 7.10
C GLU A 255 4.11 -18.94 5.84
N SER A 256 3.44 -18.83 4.68
CA SER A 256 3.98 -19.26 3.39
C SER A 256 5.17 -18.41 2.92
N LEU A 257 5.40 -17.26 3.56
CA LEU A 257 6.53 -16.38 3.30
C LEU A 257 7.83 -16.85 4.01
N GLU A 258 7.78 -17.81 4.96
CA GLU A 258 8.92 -18.16 5.84
C GLU A 258 10.23 -18.44 5.10
N ASN A 259 10.15 -19.10 3.93
CA ASN A 259 11.32 -19.49 3.13
C ASN A 259 11.64 -18.56 1.96
N ASN A 260 10.81 -17.55 1.67
CA ASN A 260 10.87 -16.79 0.41
C ASN A 260 10.53 -15.29 0.54
N TRP A 261 10.21 -14.76 1.73
CA TRP A 261 9.78 -13.38 1.98
C TRP A 261 10.62 -12.28 1.30
N LYS A 262 11.93 -12.50 1.12
CA LYS A 262 12.84 -11.57 0.41
C LYS A 262 12.51 -11.36 -1.07
N LYS A 263 11.74 -12.27 -1.68
CA LYS A 263 11.31 -12.20 -3.08
C LYS A 263 9.98 -11.44 -3.28
N HIS A 264 9.34 -11.02 -2.18
CA HIS A 264 7.98 -10.46 -2.20
C HIS A 264 7.93 -9.01 -1.74
N GLU A 265 7.07 -8.23 -2.39
CA GLU A 265 6.64 -6.93 -1.91
C GLU A 265 5.20 -7.00 -1.40
N VAL A 266 4.95 -6.38 -0.25
CA VAL A 266 3.62 -6.30 0.37
C VAL A 266 2.98 -4.94 0.10
N LEU A 267 1.65 -4.91 0.05
CA LEU A 267 0.91 -3.65 0.03
C LEU A 267 0.91 -3.01 1.41
N THR A 268 1.11 -1.70 1.41
CA THR A 268 1.22 -0.83 2.58
C THR A 268 0.43 0.45 2.34
N TYR A 269 0.14 1.20 3.39
CA TYR A 269 -0.56 2.47 3.31
C TYR A 269 0.37 3.65 3.67
N ASP A 270 0.55 4.58 2.73
CA ASP A 270 1.20 5.87 2.99
C ASP A 270 0.14 6.85 3.52
N GLU A 271 0.04 6.97 4.83
CA GLU A 271 -0.89 7.86 5.52
C GLU A 271 -0.76 9.34 5.12
N LYS A 272 0.44 9.77 4.67
CA LYS A 272 0.70 11.17 4.29
C LYS A 272 0.16 11.49 2.90
N LYS A 273 0.29 10.54 1.98
CA LYS A 273 -0.24 10.68 0.62
C LYS A 273 -1.70 10.25 0.49
N LYS A 274 -2.17 9.41 1.42
CA LYS A 274 -3.43 8.63 1.29
C LYS A 274 -3.40 7.75 0.05
N GLU A 275 -2.36 6.95 -0.07
CA GLU A 275 -2.15 6.03 -1.19
C GLU A 275 -1.73 4.65 -0.69
N ILE A 276 -2.18 3.61 -1.37
CA ILE A 276 -1.67 2.24 -1.19
C ILE A 276 -0.43 2.08 -2.09
N VAL A 277 0.69 1.61 -1.52
CA VAL A 277 1.97 1.45 -2.21
C VAL A 277 2.67 0.15 -1.82
N THR A 278 3.46 -0.43 -2.72
CA THR A 278 4.27 -1.63 -2.42
C THR A 278 5.50 -1.30 -1.57
N SER A 279 5.98 -2.29 -0.82
CA SER A 279 7.30 -2.28 -0.20
C SER A 279 7.81 -3.70 0.01
N GLY A 280 9.05 -3.96 -0.37
CA GLY A 280 9.76 -5.19 0.03
C GLY A 280 9.80 -5.43 1.55
N ILE A 281 9.78 -6.71 1.93
CA ILE A 281 9.89 -7.18 3.32
C ILE A 281 11.37 -7.16 3.76
N LYS A 282 11.67 -6.58 4.93
CA LYS A 282 13.04 -6.50 5.50
C LYS A 282 13.36 -7.62 6.50
N ASP A 283 12.39 -8.09 7.27
CA ASP A 283 12.55 -9.18 8.24
C ASP A 283 11.25 -9.97 8.39
N PHE A 284 11.37 -11.24 8.80
CA PHE A 284 10.25 -12.16 8.99
C PHE A 284 10.33 -12.82 10.37
N ILE A 285 9.28 -12.67 11.15
CA ILE A 285 9.20 -13.07 12.56
C ILE A 285 8.20 -14.22 12.68
N LYS A 286 8.51 -15.20 13.55
CA LYS A 286 7.63 -16.31 13.95
C LYS A 286 7.69 -16.48 15.46
N ILE A 287 6.55 -16.40 16.15
CA ILE A 287 6.38 -16.47 17.61
C ILE A 287 4.95 -17.01 17.92
N GLU A 288 4.60 -17.56 19.08
CA GLU A 288 3.19 -17.78 19.50
C GLU A 288 2.97 -16.95 20.73
N LEU A 289 1.77 -16.44 20.80
CA LEU A 289 1.28 -15.52 21.78
C LEU A 289 -0.15 -15.95 22.10
N GLU A 290 -0.71 -15.45 23.20
CA GLU A 290 -2.15 -15.61 23.41
C GLU A 290 -2.82 -14.85 22.27
N THR A 291 -3.58 -15.57 21.45
CA THR A 291 -4.24 -15.01 20.28
C THR A 291 -5.69 -14.68 20.59
N TYR A 292 -6.20 -13.72 19.84
CA TYR A 292 -7.55 -13.22 19.92
C TYR A 292 -8.11 -13.23 18.51
N LYS A 293 -9.30 -13.81 18.37
CA LYS A 293 -10.05 -13.77 17.12
C LYS A 293 -10.90 -12.50 17.13
N VAL A 294 -10.69 -11.69 16.10
CA VAL A 294 -11.39 -10.42 15.89
C VAL A 294 -12.32 -10.62 14.71
N ARG A 295 -13.62 -10.31 14.89
CA ARG A 295 -14.63 -10.31 13.80
C ARG A 295 -15.24 -8.92 13.68
N THR A 296 -15.46 -8.47 12.45
CA THR A 296 -16.19 -7.24 12.14
C THR A 296 -17.66 -7.48 11.83
N LYS A 297 -18.49 -6.46 12.09
CA LYS A 297 -19.95 -6.54 12.02
C LYS A 297 -20.48 -6.52 10.59
N GLU A 298 -19.91 -5.66 9.75
CA GLU A 298 -20.47 -5.32 8.45
C GLU A 298 -20.35 -6.48 7.47
N THR A 299 -19.14 -7.01 7.27
CA THR A 299 -18.87 -8.10 6.32
C THR A 299 -18.57 -9.45 6.98
N GLY A 300 -18.49 -9.52 8.32
CA GLY A 300 -18.09 -10.73 9.04
C GLY A 300 -16.60 -11.07 8.90
N ARG A 301 -15.74 -10.10 8.57
CA ARG A 301 -14.31 -10.31 8.29
C ARG A 301 -13.58 -10.71 9.57
N GLU A 302 -12.71 -11.72 9.48
CA GLU A 302 -12.01 -12.28 10.64
C GLU A 302 -10.49 -12.18 10.52
N ILE A 303 -9.82 -11.93 11.64
CA ILE A 303 -8.37 -12.12 11.78
C ILE A 303 -8.03 -12.63 13.18
N ILE A 304 -7.04 -13.51 13.26
CA ILE A 304 -6.45 -13.98 14.51
C ILE A 304 -5.17 -13.19 14.74
N VAL A 305 -5.02 -12.52 15.89
CA VAL A 305 -3.83 -11.70 16.21
C VAL A 305 -3.45 -11.79 17.68
N SER A 306 -2.23 -11.40 18.03
CA SER A 306 -1.86 -11.23 19.44
C SER A 306 -2.46 -9.95 20.03
N LYS A 307 -2.67 -9.93 21.35
CA LYS A 307 -3.34 -8.81 22.04
C LYS A 307 -2.70 -7.43 21.84
N GLU A 308 -1.41 -7.37 21.56
CA GLU A 308 -0.69 -6.09 21.37
C GLU A 308 -0.69 -5.61 19.91
N HIS A 309 -1.28 -6.36 18.98
CA HIS A 309 -1.14 -6.06 17.56
C HIS A 309 -1.93 -4.78 17.19
N PRO A 310 -1.30 -3.77 16.56
CA PRO A 310 -1.99 -2.54 16.19
C PRO A 310 -2.88 -2.71 14.97
N PHE A 311 -4.09 -2.15 15.04
CA PHE A 311 -4.98 -1.91 13.90
C PHE A 311 -5.04 -0.41 13.60
N PHE A 312 -5.14 -0.04 12.34
CA PHE A 312 -5.39 1.34 11.95
C PHE A 312 -6.86 1.72 12.22
N THR A 313 -7.07 2.77 13.01
CA THR A 313 -8.38 3.31 13.40
C THR A 313 -8.48 4.79 13.01
N PRO A 314 -9.64 5.48 13.15
CA PRO A 314 -9.71 6.93 12.94
C PRO A 314 -8.75 7.75 13.84
N ASN A 315 -8.27 7.15 14.94
CA ASN A 315 -7.31 7.74 15.87
C ASN A 315 -5.86 7.22 15.64
N GLY A 316 -5.59 6.61 14.49
CA GLY A 316 -4.31 6.00 14.15
C GLY A 316 -4.17 4.55 14.63
N MET A 317 -2.93 4.07 14.74
CA MET A 317 -2.60 2.68 15.11
C MET A 317 -2.87 2.40 16.59
N ILE A 318 -3.91 1.61 16.90
CA ILE A 318 -4.28 1.20 18.26
C ILE A 318 -4.14 -0.32 18.40
N ALA A 319 -3.36 -0.75 19.40
CA ALA A 319 -3.23 -2.17 19.76
C ALA A 319 -4.57 -2.78 20.18
N LEU A 320 -4.91 -3.99 19.70
CA LEU A 320 -6.17 -4.71 19.97
C LEU A 320 -6.60 -4.65 21.45
N SER A 321 -5.63 -4.74 22.35
CA SER A 321 -5.69 -4.46 23.78
C SER A 321 -6.58 -3.31 24.26
N ASN A 322 -6.67 -2.23 23.49
CA ASN A 322 -7.41 -1.00 23.82
C ASN A 322 -8.63 -0.81 22.91
N LEU A 323 -8.92 -1.81 22.06
CA LEU A 323 -10.12 -1.89 21.25
C LEU A 323 -11.16 -2.76 21.95
N LYS A 324 -12.43 -2.46 21.69
CA LYS A 324 -13.61 -3.20 22.14
C LYS A 324 -14.62 -3.27 20.99
N SER A 325 -15.65 -4.11 21.18
CA SER A 325 -16.83 -4.10 20.31
C SER A 325 -17.36 -2.66 20.15
N GLY A 326 -17.71 -2.28 18.92
CA GLY A 326 -18.10 -0.92 18.55
C GLY A 326 -16.96 0.02 18.14
N ASN A 327 -15.68 -0.37 18.23
CA ASN A 327 -14.58 0.42 17.64
C ASN A 327 -14.40 0.14 16.15
N THR A 328 -13.99 1.15 15.38
CA THR A 328 -13.79 1.05 13.94
C THR A 328 -12.32 0.85 13.56
N VAL A 329 -12.10 0.02 12.54
CA VAL A 329 -10.79 -0.33 11.96
C VAL A 329 -10.82 -0.19 10.44
N ALA A 330 -9.69 0.19 9.84
CA ALA A 330 -9.59 0.31 8.39
C ALA A 330 -9.28 -1.03 7.73
N ILE A 331 -9.99 -1.29 6.62
CA ILE A 331 -9.83 -2.49 5.80
C ILE A 331 -9.66 -2.13 4.32
N ASN A 332 -9.02 -3.04 3.58
CA ASN A 332 -9.09 -3.15 2.13
C ASN A 332 -10.14 -4.24 1.80
N PRO A 333 -11.19 -3.95 1.00
CA PRO A 333 -12.24 -4.90 0.69
C PRO A 333 -11.81 -5.99 -0.31
N VAL A 334 -10.71 -5.76 -1.05
CA VAL A 334 -10.23 -6.68 -2.09
C VAL A 334 -9.52 -7.87 -1.44
N GLU A 335 -9.97 -9.07 -1.79
CA GLU A 335 -9.28 -10.33 -1.49
C GLU A 335 -8.70 -10.88 -2.80
N PRO A 336 -7.42 -10.58 -3.11
CA PRO A 336 -6.81 -11.00 -4.36
C PRO A 336 -6.43 -12.50 -4.33
N LEU A 337 -6.34 -13.09 -5.51
CA LEU A 337 -6.03 -14.51 -5.73
C LEU A 337 -4.83 -14.98 -4.91
N GLN A 338 -4.91 -16.20 -4.38
CA GLN A 338 -3.76 -16.82 -3.72
C GLN A 338 -2.65 -17.09 -4.74
N TYR A 339 -1.42 -16.74 -4.40
CA TYR A 339 -0.28 -16.92 -5.30
C TYR A 339 0.09 -18.41 -5.44
N GLU A 340 0.20 -18.89 -6.69
CA GLU A 340 0.63 -20.25 -7.04
C GLU A 340 2.09 -20.26 -7.52
N TYR A 341 2.95 -21.07 -6.90
CA TYR A 341 4.29 -21.34 -7.42
C TYR A 341 4.21 -22.35 -8.58
N LYS A 342 4.30 -21.88 -9.83
CA LYS A 342 4.41 -22.76 -11.01
C LYS A 342 5.87 -23.03 -11.37
N LYS A 343 6.14 -24.17 -12.04
CA LYS A 343 7.47 -24.44 -12.62
C LYS A 343 7.78 -23.39 -13.70
N GLU A 344 9.06 -23.03 -13.80
CA GLU A 344 9.57 -22.11 -14.81
C GLU A 344 9.53 -22.80 -16.19
N LYS A 345 8.81 -22.19 -17.13
CA LYS A 345 8.58 -22.67 -18.51
C LYS A 345 8.77 -21.49 -19.46
N ILE A 346 9.34 -21.74 -20.64
CA ILE A 346 9.44 -20.74 -21.71
C ILE A 346 8.06 -20.57 -22.35
N ILE A 347 7.60 -19.31 -22.40
CA ILE A 347 6.37 -18.88 -23.08
C ILE A 347 6.64 -18.56 -24.54
N ILE A 348 7.77 -17.88 -24.79
CA ILE A 348 8.22 -17.59 -26.15
C ILE A 348 9.75 -17.63 -26.24
N ASP A 349 10.24 -18.27 -27.29
CA ASP A 349 11.66 -18.40 -27.58
C ASP A 349 12.13 -17.43 -28.69
N LYS A 350 13.41 -17.57 -29.07
CA LYS A 350 14.04 -16.73 -30.11
C LYS A 350 13.55 -17.07 -31.53
N ASN A 351 13.11 -18.30 -31.78
CA ASN A 351 12.71 -18.78 -33.10
C ASN A 351 11.32 -18.25 -33.47
N GLN A 352 10.37 -18.31 -32.53
CA GLN A 352 9.02 -17.77 -32.71
C GLN A 352 9.01 -16.23 -32.92
N VAL A 353 9.96 -15.52 -32.32
CA VAL A 353 10.17 -14.09 -32.59
C VAL A 353 10.81 -13.86 -33.95
N PHE A 354 11.76 -14.71 -34.35
CA PHE A 354 12.44 -14.63 -35.64
C PHE A 354 11.47 -14.77 -36.83
N GLU A 355 10.54 -15.74 -36.80
CA GLU A 355 9.50 -15.91 -37.84
C GLU A 355 8.68 -14.63 -38.09
N ILE A 356 8.30 -13.93 -37.03
CA ILE A 356 7.54 -12.66 -37.12
C ILE A 356 8.40 -11.51 -37.64
N ILE A 357 9.70 -11.49 -37.33
CA ILE A 357 10.64 -10.51 -37.91
C ILE A 357 10.70 -10.70 -39.43
N GLU A 358 10.95 -11.92 -39.92
CA GLU A 358 11.09 -12.16 -41.37
C GLU A 358 9.82 -11.83 -42.15
N LYS A 359 8.65 -12.15 -41.57
CA LYS A 359 7.36 -11.94 -42.23
C LYS A 359 6.94 -10.48 -42.34
N TYR A 360 7.26 -9.62 -41.36
CA TYR A 360 6.70 -8.27 -41.26
C TYR A 360 7.72 -7.12 -41.22
N VAL A 361 9.00 -7.39 -40.89
CA VAL A 361 10.01 -6.35 -40.63
C VAL A 361 11.21 -6.56 -41.57
N PRO A 362 11.89 -5.50 -42.07
CA PRO A 362 13.12 -5.69 -42.84
C PRO A 362 14.19 -6.41 -42.03
N THR A 363 14.81 -7.45 -42.60
CA THR A 363 15.75 -8.36 -41.94
C THR A 363 16.97 -7.65 -41.31
N SER A 364 17.33 -6.47 -41.82
CA SER A 364 18.36 -5.59 -41.24
C SER A 364 18.09 -5.20 -39.78
N TYR A 365 16.83 -5.21 -39.33
CA TYR A 365 16.47 -4.94 -37.93
C TYR A 365 16.59 -6.18 -37.02
N LYS A 366 16.79 -7.40 -37.55
CA LYS A 366 16.81 -8.66 -36.78
C LYS A 366 17.77 -8.60 -35.59
N LYS A 367 19.05 -8.32 -35.82
CA LYS A 367 20.07 -8.25 -34.74
C LYS A 367 19.73 -7.21 -33.67
N LYS A 368 19.17 -6.06 -34.07
CA LYS A 368 18.79 -4.97 -33.16
C LYS A 368 17.57 -5.33 -32.30
N ILE A 369 16.54 -5.93 -32.89
CA ILE A 369 15.32 -6.34 -32.18
C ILE A 369 15.63 -7.45 -31.17
N MET A 370 16.39 -8.48 -31.56
CA MET A 370 16.77 -9.56 -30.66
C MET A 370 17.58 -9.06 -29.47
N LYS A 371 18.62 -8.25 -29.73
CA LYS A 371 19.45 -7.65 -28.68
C LYS A 371 18.61 -6.81 -27.71
N GLU A 372 17.72 -5.95 -28.22
CA GLU A 372 16.88 -5.10 -27.37
C GLU A 372 15.92 -5.93 -26.48
N LEU A 373 15.33 -7.02 -27.00
CA LEU A 373 14.46 -7.89 -26.20
C LEU A 373 15.25 -8.69 -25.14
N GLU A 374 16.46 -9.12 -25.45
CA GLU A 374 17.36 -9.82 -24.51
C GLU A 374 17.86 -8.89 -23.39
N GLU A 375 18.31 -7.68 -23.72
CA GLU A 375 18.74 -6.65 -22.74
C GLU A 375 17.60 -6.26 -21.77
N ARG A 376 16.36 -6.27 -22.26
CA ARG A 376 15.14 -6.02 -21.48
C ARG A 376 14.65 -7.23 -20.67
N LYS A 377 15.29 -8.41 -20.81
CA LYS A 377 14.86 -9.69 -20.22
C LYS A 377 13.47 -10.15 -20.68
N LEU A 378 13.10 -9.80 -21.91
CA LEU A 378 11.86 -10.22 -22.57
C LEU A 378 12.06 -11.43 -23.50
N LEU A 379 13.32 -11.88 -23.70
CA LEU A 379 13.64 -13.12 -24.39
C LEU A 379 14.74 -13.93 -23.67
N PRO A 380 14.57 -15.26 -23.52
CA PRO A 380 13.29 -15.99 -23.66
C PRO A 380 12.28 -15.51 -22.61
N LEU A 381 11.02 -15.29 -22.98
CA LEU A 381 9.99 -14.92 -22.01
C LEU A 381 9.56 -16.17 -21.23
N LYS A 382 9.43 -16.05 -19.91
CA LYS A 382 9.17 -17.20 -19.03
C LYS A 382 7.95 -17.02 -18.13
N THR A 383 7.47 -18.13 -17.58
CA THR A 383 6.45 -18.12 -16.53
C THR A 383 6.97 -17.52 -15.22
N ASN A 384 6.07 -16.91 -14.44
CA ASN A 384 6.33 -16.23 -13.17
C ASN A 384 7.19 -14.94 -13.24
N ASP A 385 7.47 -14.40 -14.43
CA ASP A 385 8.03 -13.06 -14.56
C ASP A 385 6.92 -11.99 -14.40
N ASN A 386 7.24 -10.90 -13.71
CA ASN A 386 6.39 -9.70 -13.64
C ASN A 386 6.17 -9.08 -15.02
N ASN A 387 7.16 -9.17 -15.92
CA ASN A 387 7.03 -8.75 -17.31
C ASN A 387 5.88 -9.49 -18.02
N THR A 388 5.72 -10.78 -17.76
CA THR A 388 4.65 -11.62 -18.34
C THR A 388 3.26 -11.19 -17.84
N LEU A 389 3.14 -10.77 -16.57
CA LEU A 389 1.89 -10.21 -16.02
C LEU A 389 1.53 -8.86 -16.68
N ILE A 390 2.52 -7.99 -16.86
CA ILE A 390 2.35 -6.72 -17.58
C ILE A 390 1.92 -6.95 -19.03
N LEU A 391 2.58 -7.88 -19.74
CA LEU A 391 2.25 -8.25 -21.11
C LEU A 391 0.82 -8.80 -21.23
N ALA A 392 0.35 -9.63 -20.28
CA ALA A 392 -1.02 -10.14 -20.27
C ALA A 392 -2.06 -9.00 -20.22
N ARG A 393 -1.83 -7.98 -19.37
CA ARG A 393 -2.68 -6.78 -19.30
C ARG A 393 -2.67 -5.99 -20.60
N ILE A 394 -1.48 -5.66 -21.11
CA ILE A 394 -1.28 -4.87 -22.34
C ILE A 394 -1.96 -5.56 -23.54
N ILE A 395 -1.75 -6.86 -23.69
CA ILE A 395 -2.33 -7.68 -24.77
C ILE A 395 -3.87 -7.67 -24.69
N ALA A 396 -4.46 -7.85 -23.51
CA ALA A 396 -5.90 -7.75 -23.35
C ALA A 396 -6.48 -6.37 -23.69
N PHE A 397 -5.76 -5.28 -23.38
CA PHE A 397 -6.20 -3.93 -23.78
C PHE A 397 -6.16 -3.78 -25.30
N LEU A 398 -5.13 -4.35 -25.95
CA LEU A 398 -5.04 -4.38 -27.41
C LEU A 398 -6.17 -5.19 -28.06
N PHE A 399 -6.78 -6.15 -27.36
CA PHE A 399 -8.01 -6.82 -27.82
C PHE A 399 -9.25 -5.92 -27.69
N GLY A 400 -9.36 -5.07 -26.65
CA GLY A 400 -10.41 -4.07 -26.44
C GLY A 400 -10.16 -2.72 -27.14
N ASP A 401 -9.74 -1.69 -26.39
CA ASP A 401 -9.57 -0.32 -26.88
C ASP A 401 -8.17 0.01 -27.48
N GLY A 402 -7.44 -0.99 -27.96
CA GLY A 402 -6.14 -0.80 -28.64
C GLY A 402 -6.08 -1.25 -30.10
N ASN A 403 -5.02 -0.86 -30.81
CA ASN A 403 -4.77 -1.17 -32.22
C ASN A 403 -3.30 -1.46 -32.49
N VAL A 404 -3.01 -2.54 -33.21
CA VAL A 404 -1.67 -2.90 -33.70
C VAL A 404 -1.62 -2.64 -35.21
N ARG A 405 -1.07 -1.47 -35.57
CA ARG A 405 -1.00 -0.97 -36.95
C ARG A 405 0.16 -1.61 -37.70
N TYR A 406 -0.09 -2.01 -38.93
CA TYR A 406 0.90 -2.38 -39.95
C TYR A 406 0.50 -1.71 -41.27
N THR A 407 1.47 -1.23 -42.04
CA THR A 407 1.23 -0.53 -43.31
C THR A 407 1.99 -1.19 -44.46
N ARG A 408 1.56 -0.92 -45.71
CA ARG A 408 2.25 -1.42 -46.92
C ARG A 408 3.73 -1.01 -47.02
N LYS A 409 4.15 0.08 -46.35
CA LYS A 409 5.56 0.52 -46.27
C LYS A 409 6.38 -0.20 -45.18
N ARG A 410 5.86 -1.29 -44.58
CA ARG A 410 6.41 -1.98 -43.39
C ARG A 410 6.62 -1.07 -42.17
N ASP A 411 5.90 0.05 -42.10
CA ASP A 411 5.79 0.86 -40.88
C ASP A 411 4.78 0.23 -39.91
N VAL A 412 5.14 0.25 -38.63
CA VAL A 412 4.45 -0.43 -37.53
C VAL A 412 4.16 0.54 -36.39
N GLY A 413 3.07 0.31 -35.65
CA GLY A 413 2.76 1.10 -34.47
C GLY A 413 1.77 0.42 -33.55
N ILE A 414 1.82 0.79 -32.28
CA ILE A 414 0.93 0.28 -31.23
C ILE A 414 0.20 1.50 -30.66
N GLU A 415 -1.13 1.51 -30.74
CA GLU A 415 -1.99 2.60 -30.31
C GLU A 415 -2.94 2.11 -29.20
N PHE A 416 -3.11 2.90 -28.15
CA PHE A 416 -4.06 2.66 -27.07
C PHE A 416 -4.97 3.89 -26.95
N TYR A 417 -6.28 3.66 -26.89
CA TYR A 417 -7.30 4.71 -26.82
C TYR A 417 -7.96 4.69 -25.44
N GLY A 418 -8.20 5.85 -24.82
CA GLY A 418 -8.78 5.87 -23.47
C GLY A 418 -8.75 7.24 -22.78
N SER A 419 -8.98 7.24 -21.47
CA SER A 419 -8.81 8.46 -20.65
C SER A 419 -7.32 8.76 -20.42
N VAL A 420 -6.99 10.03 -20.16
CA VAL A 420 -5.60 10.43 -19.83
C VAL A 420 -5.08 9.68 -18.60
N HIS A 421 -5.94 9.34 -17.64
CA HIS A 421 -5.54 8.63 -16.43
C HIS A 421 -5.23 7.16 -16.73
N ASP A 422 -6.09 6.46 -17.47
CA ASP A 422 -5.91 5.05 -17.81
C ASP A 422 -4.70 4.84 -18.72
N LEU A 423 -4.54 5.71 -19.72
CA LEU A 423 -3.36 5.69 -20.60
C LEU A 423 -2.06 6.03 -19.86
N LYS A 424 -2.10 6.79 -18.75
CA LYS A 424 -0.93 6.97 -17.87
C LYS A 424 -0.56 5.68 -17.14
N GLN A 425 -1.51 4.81 -16.79
CA GLN A 425 -1.21 3.49 -16.23
C GLN A 425 -0.54 2.58 -17.27
N ILE A 426 -1.11 2.47 -18.48
CA ILE A 426 -0.50 1.70 -19.59
C ILE A 426 0.91 2.22 -19.91
N ARG A 427 1.12 3.54 -19.88
CA ARG A 427 2.45 4.15 -20.09
C ARG A 427 3.45 3.78 -18.99
N ASN A 428 3.02 3.63 -17.75
CA ASN A 428 3.90 3.18 -16.66
C ASN A 428 4.24 1.70 -16.81
N ASP A 429 3.26 0.84 -17.08
CA ASP A 429 3.49 -0.59 -17.35
C ASP A 429 4.42 -0.80 -18.56
N LEU A 430 4.24 -0.05 -19.65
CA LEU A 430 5.16 -0.03 -20.80
C LEU A 430 6.57 0.41 -20.40
N LYS A 431 6.70 1.42 -19.53
CA LYS A 431 7.99 1.91 -19.03
C LYS A 431 8.67 0.88 -18.12
N ASP A 432 7.91 0.08 -17.37
CA ASP A 432 8.45 -0.93 -16.46
C ASP A 432 9.01 -2.14 -17.23
N ILE A 433 8.40 -2.53 -18.36
CA ILE A 433 9.04 -3.39 -19.39
C ILE A 433 10.01 -2.62 -20.32
N GLY A 434 10.29 -1.35 -19.98
CA GLY A 434 11.35 -0.51 -20.55
C GLY A 434 11.02 0.30 -21.81
N PHE A 435 9.83 0.18 -22.40
CA PHE A 435 9.47 0.86 -23.64
C PHE A 435 8.94 2.28 -23.41
N LYS A 436 9.36 3.22 -24.27
CA LYS A 436 8.86 4.59 -24.28
C LYS A 436 7.58 4.69 -25.12
N SER A 437 6.63 5.49 -24.65
CA SER A 437 5.38 5.80 -25.37
C SER A 437 4.93 7.23 -25.12
N PHE A 438 4.18 7.78 -26.08
CA PHE A 438 3.86 9.20 -26.17
C PHE A 438 2.34 9.41 -26.15
N LEU A 439 1.88 10.39 -25.36
CA LEU A 439 0.47 10.80 -25.34
C LEU A 439 0.25 11.94 -26.32
N TYR A 440 -0.81 11.87 -27.12
CA TYR A 440 -1.25 12.96 -27.98
C TYR A 440 -2.78 13.00 -28.07
N LYS A 441 -3.32 14.14 -28.53
CA LYS A 441 -4.74 14.32 -28.84
C LYS A 441 -4.94 14.13 -30.34
N LYS A 442 -5.80 13.20 -30.73
CA LYS A 442 -6.26 13.00 -32.12
C LYS A 442 -7.61 13.71 -32.27
N LYS A 443 -7.85 14.42 -33.38
CA LYS A 443 -9.18 15.00 -33.67
C LYS A 443 -10.23 13.88 -33.70
N GLY A 444 -11.41 14.16 -33.16
CA GLY A 444 -12.54 13.23 -33.17
C GLY A 444 -12.95 12.87 -34.61
N SER A 445 -13.15 11.59 -34.87
CA SER A 445 -13.74 11.08 -36.12
C SER A 445 -15.26 10.99 -36.02
N HIS A 446 -15.94 11.27 -37.13
CA HIS A 446 -17.39 11.13 -37.28
C HIS A 446 -17.71 9.88 -38.10
N SER A 447 -18.61 9.03 -37.59
CA SER A 447 -19.00 7.78 -38.25
C SER A 447 -20.52 7.65 -38.32
N THR A 448 -21.07 7.93 -39.50
CA THR A 448 -22.42 7.49 -39.87
C THR A 448 -22.47 5.97 -39.90
N ILE A 449 -23.46 5.41 -39.22
CA ILE A 449 -23.85 4.00 -39.22
C ILE A 449 -25.33 3.91 -39.59
N ARG A 450 -25.74 2.86 -40.31
CA ARG A 450 -27.17 2.52 -40.45
C ARG A 450 -27.52 1.48 -39.40
N ASP A 451 -28.57 1.74 -38.62
CA ASP A 451 -29.12 0.74 -37.70
C ASP A 451 -29.83 -0.39 -38.46
N TYR A 452 -30.22 -1.44 -37.74
CA TYR A 452 -30.89 -2.61 -38.32
C TYR A 452 -32.23 -2.28 -39.02
N PHE A 453 -32.84 -1.14 -38.71
CA PHE A 453 -34.09 -0.64 -39.32
C PHE A 453 -33.82 0.35 -40.47
N GLY A 454 -32.57 0.45 -40.93
CA GLY A 454 -32.16 1.34 -42.03
C GLY A 454 -31.99 2.81 -41.65
N ARG A 455 -32.19 3.18 -40.38
CA ARG A 455 -32.08 4.58 -39.94
C ARG A 455 -30.62 4.97 -39.78
N GLU A 456 -30.25 6.12 -40.34
CA GLU A 456 -28.90 6.66 -40.17
C GLU A 456 -28.71 7.29 -38.80
N LYS A 457 -27.59 6.97 -38.18
CA LYS A 457 -27.16 7.53 -36.91
C LYS A 457 -25.71 7.95 -37.01
N ILE A 458 -25.41 9.21 -36.71
CA ILE A 458 -24.04 9.70 -36.61
C ILE A 458 -23.52 9.33 -35.21
N ILE A 459 -22.42 8.57 -35.17
CA ILE A 459 -21.59 8.44 -33.97
C ILE A 459 -20.47 9.46 -34.07
N GLU A 460 -20.56 10.50 -33.26
CA GLU A 460 -19.48 11.45 -33.03
C GLU A 460 -18.60 10.94 -31.89
N SER A 461 -17.31 10.75 -32.15
CA SER A 461 -16.34 10.68 -31.06
C SER A 461 -16.06 12.11 -30.56
N LYS A 462 -15.82 12.27 -29.25
CA LYS A 462 -15.52 13.57 -28.62
C LYS A 462 -14.50 14.36 -29.47
N ASN A 463 -14.67 15.70 -29.56
CA ASN A 463 -13.87 16.61 -30.39
C ASN A 463 -12.36 16.31 -30.42
N HIS A 464 -11.80 15.82 -29.30
CA HIS A 464 -10.50 15.18 -29.27
C HIS A 464 -10.54 13.85 -28.50
N GLN A 465 -9.94 12.80 -29.07
CA GLN A 465 -9.66 11.53 -28.42
C GLN A 465 -8.20 11.51 -27.94
N THR A 466 -7.94 11.04 -26.71
CA THR A 466 -6.56 10.85 -26.24
C THR A 466 -6.04 9.50 -26.71
N VAL A 467 -4.82 9.48 -27.23
CA VAL A 467 -4.14 8.28 -27.73
C VAL A 467 -2.75 8.19 -27.10
N LEU A 468 -2.38 6.99 -26.65
CA LEU A 468 -1.00 6.64 -26.32
C LEU A 468 -0.42 5.83 -27.49
N ILE A 469 0.74 6.24 -28.01
CA ILE A 469 1.42 5.55 -29.12
C ILE A 469 2.81 5.07 -28.75
N CYS A 470 3.14 3.87 -29.20
CA CYS A 470 4.48 3.29 -29.13
C CYS A 470 4.94 2.89 -30.55
N TYR A 471 6.11 3.39 -30.95
CA TYR A 471 6.74 3.11 -32.25
C TYR A 471 7.85 2.03 -32.16
N SER A 472 7.93 1.31 -31.03
CA SER A 472 8.95 0.28 -30.83
C SER A 472 8.69 -0.94 -31.71
N LYS A 473 9.56 -1.17 -32.71
CA LYS A 473 9.51 -2.35 -33.57
C LYS A 473 9.69 -3.65 -32.79
N SER A 474 10.55 -3.65 -31.76
CA SER A 474 10.82 -4.83 -30.93
C SER A 474 9.62 -5.21 -30.06
N LEU A 475 8.93 -4.22 -29.45
CA LEU A 475 7.68 -4.47 -28.74
C LEU A 475 6.56 -4.92 -29.70
N TRP A 476 6.45 -4.29 -30.87
CA TRP A 476 5.43 -4.67 -31.87
C TRP A 476 5.59 -6.12 -32.30
N VAL A 477 6.82 -6.55 -32.62
CA VAL A 477 7.14 -7.94 -32.95
C VAL A 477 6.77 -8.85 -31.78
N LEU A 478 7.24 -8.56 -30.56
CA LEU A 478 6.94 -9.37 -29.38
C LEU A 478 5.43 -9.55 -29.14
N LEU A 479 4.64 -8.49 -29.27
CA LEU A 479 3.18 -8.54 -29.10
C LEU A 479 2.50 -9.41 -30.17
N VAL A 480 2.93 -9.31 -31.44
CA VAL A 480 2.41 -10.14 -32.53
C VAL A 480 2.81 -11.61 -32.32
N SER A 481 4.07 -11.88 -31.95
CA SER A 481 4.55 -13.23 -31.60
C SER A 481 3.79 -13.82 -30.40
N LEU A 482 3.34 -13.00 -29.44
CA LEU A 482 2.51 -13.41 -28.30
C LEU A 482 1.02 -13.57 -28.63
N GLY A 483 0.60 -13.35 -29.89
CA GLY A 483 -0.75 -13.62 -30.38
C GLY A 483 -1.68 -12.41 -30.50
N VAL A 484 -1.18 -11.17 -30.52
CA VAL A 484 -2.04 -9.99 -30.76
C VAL A 484 -2.44 -9.88 -32.23
N PRO A 485 -3.74 -9.75 -32.55
CA PRO A 485 -4.20 -9.55 -33.93
C PRO A 485 -3.75 -8.19 -34.49
N ILE A 486 -3.23 -8.21 -35.72
CA ILE A 486 -2.86 -7.00 -36.47
C ILE A 486 -4.12 -6.37 -37.07
N GLY A 487 -4.25 -5.04 -36.99
CA GLY A 487 -5.30 -4.27 -37.68
C GLY A 487 -6.72 -4.44 -37.13
N ASN A 488 -7.72 -4.43 -38.02
CA ASN A 488 -9.13 -4.34 -37.63
C ASN A 488 -9.69 -5.67 -37.08
N LYS A 489 -9.71 -5.76 -35.75
CA LYS A 489 -10.25 -6.88 -34.95
C LYS A 489 -11.71 -7.25 -35.24
N VAL A 490 -12.53 -6.32 -35.75
CA VAL A 490 -13.93 -6.63 -36.11
C VAL A 490 -14.00 -7.60 -37.30
N ILE A 491 -12.98 -7.56 -38.16
CA ILE A 491 -12.86 -8.38 -39.38
C ILE A 491 -11.93 -9.58 -39.16
N ASN A 492 -10.79 -9.40 -38.47
CA ASN A 492 -9.77 -10.46 -38.32
C ASN A 492 -10.13 -11.49 -37.24
N ASN A 493 -9.97 -12.79 -37.51
CA ASN A 493 -10.12 -13.85 -36.49
C ASN A 493 -9.03 -13.76 -35.42
N PHE A 494 -9.39 -14.08 -34.18
CA PHE A 494 -8.47 -14.13 -33.04
C PHE A 494 -8.98 -15.08 -31.95
N GLU A 495 -8.06 -15.56 -31.12
CA GLU A 495 -8.32 -16.39 -29.95
C GLU A 495 -7.59 -15.81 -28.72
N ILE A 496 -7.94 -16.26 -27.51
CA ILE A 496 -7.14 -15.95 -26.32
C ILE A 496 -5.80 -16.70 -26.43
N PRO A 497 -4.63 -16.03 -26.36
CA PRO A 497 -3.34 -16.69 -26.52
C PRO A 497 -3.15 -17.86 -25.56
N ARG A 498 -2.63 -18.99 -26.06
CA ARG A 498 -2.55 -20.26 -25.30
C ARG A 498 -1.83 -20.10 -23.95
N TRP A 499 -0.74 -19.34 -23.93
CA TRP A 499 0.06 -19.09 -22.71
C TRP A 499 -0.73 -18.34 -21.62
N VAL A 500 -1.67 -17.46 -21.99
CA VAL A 500 -2.57 -16.79 -21.02
C VAL A 500 -3.43 -17.83 -20.29
N LYS A 501 -3.82 -18.91 -20.98
CA LYS A 501 -4.63 -20.00 -20.41
C LYS A 501 -3.84 -20.92 -19.45
N GLU A 502 -2.52 -20.75 -19.29
CA GLU A 502 -1.68 -21.62 -18.43
C GLU A 502 -1.64 -21.19 -16.95
N SER A 503 -2.03 -19.95 -16.62
CA SER A 503 -1.96 -19.41 -15.25
C SER A 503 -3.21 -18.63 -14.85
N MET A 504 -3.70 -18.85 -13.63
CA MET A 504 -4.79 -18.08 -13.05
C MET A 504 -4.46 -16.59 -12.96
N LEU A 505 -3.20 -16.22 -12.72
CA LEU A 505 -2.79 -14.82 -12.71
C LEU A 505 -2.85 -14.20 -14.11
N TYR A 506 -2.43 -14.89 -15.16
CA TYR A 506 -2.51 -14.36 -16.54
C TYR A 506 -3.95 -14.27 -17.02
N LYS A 507 -4.76 -15.30 -16.75
CA LYS A 507 -6.21 -15.28 -16.95
C LYS A 507 -6.86 -14.07 -16.29
N ARG A 508 -6.49 -13.79 -15.04
CA ARG A 508 -6.99 -12.65 -14.26
C ARG A 508 -6.58 -11.33 -14.86
N GLU A 509 -5.30 -11.12 -15.16
CA GLU A 509 -4.80 -9.87 -15.76
C GLU A 509 -5.43 -9.59 -17.12
N PHE A 510 -5.57 -10.64 -17.94
CA PHE A 510 -6.19 -10.55 -19.26
C PHE A 510 -7.67 -10.17 -19.13
N LEU A 511 -8.44 -10.87 -18.28
CA LEU A 511 -9.86 -10.54 -18.08
C LEU A 511 -10.06 -9.16 -17.46
N ALA A 512 -9.28 -8.78 -16.44
CA ALA A 512 -9.44 -7.50 -15.75
C ALA A 512 -9.19 -6.30 -16.69
N SER A 513 -8.21 -6.40 -17.60
CA SER A 513 -7.91 -5.38 -18.62
C SER A 513 -8.97 -5.37 -19.74
N LEU A 514 -9.37 -6.54 -20.23
CA LEU A 514 -10.40 -6.66 -21.27
C LEU A 514 -11.76 -6.14 -20.80
N PHE A 515 -12.14 -6.42 -19.54
CA PHE A 515 -13.33 -5.86 -18.89
C PHE A 515 -13.18 -4.37 -18.58
N GLY A 516 -11.96 -3.91 -18.33
CA GLY A 516 -11.60 -2.49 -18.24
C GLY A 516 -12.07 -1.71 -19.48
N CYS A 517 -11.88 -2.29 -20.66
CA CYS A 517 -12.41 -1.77 -21.93
C CYS A 517 -13.93 -2.04 -22.05
N GLU A 518 -14.30 -3.31 -22.26
CA GLU A 518 -15.56 -3.72 -22.91
C GLU A 518 -16.71 -4.10 -21.95
N MET A 519 -16.45 -4.27 -20.64
CA MET A 519 -17.50 -4.65 -19.68
C MET A 519 -18.22 -3.42 -19.12
N ASP A 520 -19.54 -3.50 -19.00
CA ASP A 520 -20.38 -2.46 -18.39
C ASP A 520 -19.90 -2.11 -16.97
N MET A 521 -19.92 -0.81 -16.67
CA MET A 521 -19.69 -0.28 -15.31
C MET A 521 -20.77 -0.81 -14.36
N PRO A 522 -20.44 -1.19 -13.10
CA PRO A 522 -21.44 -1.61 -12.12
C PRO A 522 -22.42 -0.45 -11.84
N ARG A 523 -23.70 -0.63 -12.20
CA ARG A 523 -24.75 0.39 -12.09
C ARG A 523 -25.90 -0.11 -11.23
N LEU A 524 -26.44 0.77 -10.38
CA LEU A 524 -27.67 0.51 -9.63
C LEU A 524 -28.87 0.26 -10.56
N ASP A 525 -29.75 -0.67 -10.18
CA ASP A 525 -31.02 -0.93 -10.85
C ASP A 525 -32.04 0.16 -10.48
N LYS A 526 -31.98 1.28 -11.21
CA LYS A 526 -32.81 2.49 -10.98
C LYS A 526 -34.32 2.23 -11.02
N ARG A 527 -34.78 1.08 -11.52
CA ARG A 527 -36.20 0.67 -11.54
C ARG A 527 -36.71 0.20 -10.17
N LYS A 528 -35.81 -0.07 -9.22
CA LYS A 528 -36.17 -0.49 -7.86
C LYS A 528 -36.11 0.69 -6.92
N TYR A 529 -37.26 1.02 -6.34
CA TYR A 529 -37.44 2.11 -5.37
C TYR A 529 -36.40 2.11 -4.25
N ASN A 530 -35.95 0.93 -3.81
CA ASN A 530 -35.08 0.76 -2.66
C ASN A 530 -33.57 0.84 -2.94
N ARG A 531 -33.11 1.22 -4.14
CA ARG A 531 -31.69 1.44 -4.56
C ARG A 531 -30.63 0.43 -4.03
N LYS A 532 -31.05 -0.78 -3.65
CA LYS A 532 -30.24 -1.80 -2.95
C LYS A 532 -29.65 -2.87 -3.86
N SER A 533 -29.84 -2.77 -5.17
CA SER A 533 -29.49 -3.80 -6.15
C SER A 533 -28.79 -3.21 -7.36
N PHE A 534 -27.91 -4.01 -7.96
CA PHE A 534 -27.19 -3.68 -9.19
C PHE A 534 -27.80 -4.38 -10.39
N ASN A 535 -27.67 -3.74 -11.55
CA ASN A 535 -27.94 -4.37 -12.83
C ASN A 535 -26.93 -5.49 -13.09
N THR A 536 -27.39 -6.52 -13.79
CA THR A 536 -26.53 -7.61 -14.28
C THR A 536 -25.37 -7.03 -15.09
N PRO A 537 -24.10 -7.30 -14.71
CA PRO A 537 -22.95 -6.92 -15.53
C PRO A 537 -23.00 -7.60 -16.89
N ARG A 538 -22.46 -6.92 -17.89
CA ARG A 538 -22.46 -7.37 -19.28
C ARG A 538 -21.11 -7.09 -19.91
N PHE A 539 -20.54 -8.13 -20.51
CA PHE A 539 -19.43 -8.02 -21.44
C PHE A 539 -19.98 -8.17 -22.86
N SER A 540 -19.53 -7.37 -23.82
CA SER A 540 -19.95 -7.52 -25.22
C SER A 540 -18.88 -7.05 -26.18
N MET A 541 -18.79 -7.69 -27.35
CA MET A 541 -17.90 -7.25 -28.43
C MET A 541 -18.62 -7.34 -29.78
N ASN A 542 -18.19 -6.51 -30.74
CA ASN A 542 -18.76 -6.48 -32.10
C ASN A 542 -17.91 -7.30 -33.08
N LYS A 543 -18.55 -7.96 -34.04
CA LYS A 543 -17.92 -8.71 -35.15
C LYS A 543 -18.70 -8.51 -36.44
N ILE A 544 -18.09 -8.74 -37.60
CA ILE A 544 -18.85 -8.98 -38.85
C ILE A 544 -19.54 -10.36 -38.80
N GLU A 545 -20.68 -10.50 -39.46
CA GLU A 545 -21.48 -11.74 -39.48
C GLU A 545 -20.66 -12.96 -39.92
N ASN A 546 -19.87 -12.83 -40.99
CA ASN A 546 -19.02 -13.90 -41.54
C ASN A 546 -18.02 -14.50 -40.53
N ASN A 547 -17.67 -13.77 -39.48
CA ASN A 547 -16.67 -14.17 -38.48
C ASN A 547 -17.30 -14.43 -37.10
N LEU A 548 -18.63 -14.53 -37.02
CA LEU A 548 -19.38 -14.81 -35.79
C LEU A 548 -18.90 -16.09 -35.10
N GLY A 549 -18.58 -17.15 -35.85
CA GLY A 549 -18.07 -18.41 -35.29
C GLY A 549 -16.81 -18.24 -34.44
N SER A 550 -15.82 -17.47 -34.93
CA SER A 550 -14.60 -17.14 -34.17
C SER A 550 -14.92 -16.35 -32.90
N MET A 551 -15.86 -15.40 -32.95
CA MET A 551 -16.28 -14.64 -31.77
C MET A 551 -17.03 -15.52 -30.75
N ILE A 552 -17.83 -16.50 -31.19
CA ILE A 552 -18.49 -17.47 -30.29
C ILE A 552 -17.45 -18.35 -29.59
N LEU A 553 -16.42 -18.83 -30.29
CA LEU A 553 -15.32 -19.59 -29.68
C LEU A 553 -14.56 -18.76 -28.65
N PHE A 554 -14.20 -17.52 -28.98
CA PHE A 554 -13.56 -16.59 -28.04
C PHE A 554 -14.42 -16.36 -26.79
N MET A 555 -15.71 -16.09 -26.95
CA MET A 555 -16.65 -15.91 -25.84
C MET A 555 -16.80 -17.19 -24.98
N ASN A 556 -16.78 -18.37 -25.60
CA ASN A 556 -16.82 -19.63 -24.85
C ASN A 556 -15.53 -19.88 -24.06
N ASP A 557 -14.37 -19.46 -24.56
CA ASP A 557 -13.12 -19.50 -23.78
C ASP A 557 -13.13 -18.52 -22.61
N ILE A 558 -13.65 -17.29 -22.80
CA ILE A 558 -13.88 -16.34 -21.69
C ILE A 558 -14.77 -16.99 -20.62
N ARG A 559 -15.84 -17.69 -21.01
CA ARG A 559 -16.74 -18.39 -20.08
C ARG A 559 -16.08 -19.54 -19.34
N LYS A 560 -15.24 -20.34 -20.01
CA LYS A 560 -14.45 -21.41 -19.36
C LYS A 560 -13.51 -20.80 -18.31
N ILE A 561 -12.73 -19.78 -18.69
CA ILE A 561 -11.83 -19.07 -17.78
C ILE A 561 -12.60 -18.49 -16.57
N LEU A 562 -13.75 -17.85 -16.79
CA LEU A 562 -14.60 -17.32 -15.71
C LEU A 562 -15.07 -18.42 -14.75
N SER A 563 -15.38 -19.62 -15.25
CA SER A 563 -15.79 -20.74 -14.40
C SER A 563 -14.68 -21.23 -13.45
N GLU A 564 -13.41 -21.13 -13.85
CA GLU A 564 -12.25 -21.41 -12.97
C GLU A 564 -12.12 -20.40 -11.82
N PHE A 565 -12.65 -19.18 -11.99
CA PHE A 565 -12.76 -18.18 -10.93
C PHE A 565 -14.06 -18.31 -10.10
N GLU A 566 -14.82 -19.40 -10.27
CA GLU A 566 -16.16 -19.59 -9.70
C GLU A 566 -17.17 -18.49 -10.13
N ILE A 567 -17.00 -17.94 -11.34
CA ILE A 567 -17.89 -16.94 -11.92
C ILE A 567 -18.76 -17.58 -12.99
N LYS A 568 -20.06 -17.64 -12.71
CA LYS A 568 -21.12 -18.15 -13.58
C LYS A 568 -21.64 -17.04 -14.51
N THR A 569 -21.88 -17.39 -15.76
CA THR A 569 -22.49 -16.54 -16.78
C THR A 569 -23.76 -17.17 -17.33
N LEU A 570 -24.61 -16.36 -17.97
CA LEU A 570 -25.69 -16.86 -18.81
C LEU A 570 -25.12 -17.40 -20.14
N LYS A 571 -25.99 -17.97 -20.99
CA LYS A 571 -25.64 -18.32 -22.37
C LYS A 571 -25.36 -17.04 -23.18
N THR A 572 -24.37 -17.10 -24.04
CA THR A 572 -24.02 -16.01 -24.97
C THR A 572 -25.20 -15.69 -25.88
N ARG A 573 -25.49 -14.41 -26.11
CA ARG A 573 -26.55 -13.94 -27.00
C ARG A 573 -25.94 -13.16 -28.17
N VAL A 574 -26.54 -13.22 -29.34
CA VAL A 574 -26.12 -12.48 -30.54
C VAL A 574 -27.23 -11.52 -30.92
N ILE A 575 -26.89 -10.25 -31.18
CA ILE A 575 -27.85 -9.22 -31.58
C ILE A 575 -27.32 -8.53 -32.85
N PRO A 576 -28.09 -8.49 -33.96
CA PRO A 576 -27.77 -7.68 -35.13
C PRO A 576 -27.60 -6.20 -34.73
N CYS A 577 -26.60 -5.52 -35.29
CA CYS A 577 -26.32 -4.13 -34.95
C CYS A 577 -26.50 -3.20 -36.15
N THR A 578 -25.45 -3.03 -36.94
CA THR A 578 -25.35 -1.93 -37.91
C THR A 578 -24.63 -2.38 -39.16
N THR A 579 -25.02 -1.83 -40.31
CA THR A 579 -24.20 -1.92 -41.52
C THR A 579 -23.05 -0.93 -41.43
N ARG A 580 -21.83 -1.42 -41.64
CA ARG A 580 -20.59 -0.64 -41.56
C ARG A 580 -20.37 0.15 -42.86
N LYS A 581 -19.47 1.16 -42.80
CA LYS A 581 -19.02 1.93 -43.99
C LYS A 581 -18.35 1.05 -45.05
N ASP A 582 -17.86 -0.13 -44.68
CA ASP A 582 -17.26 -1.13 -45.58
C ASP A 582 -18.30 -2.14 -46.15
N GLY A 583 -19.60 -1.85 -46.01
CA GLY A 583 -20.69 -2.69 -46.52
C GLY A 583 -21.03 -3.91 -45.67
N HIS A 584 -20.12 -4.36 -44.79
CA HIS A 584 -20.36 -5.54 -43.96
C HIS A 584 -21.40 -5.28 -42.86
N LYS A 585 -22.34 -6.22 -42.72
CA LYS A 585 -23.24 -6.29 -41.56
C LYS A 585 -22.46 -6.70 -40.30
N SER A 586 -22.76 -6.05 -39.19
CA SER A 586 -22.13 -6.33 -37.89
C SER A 586 -23.13 -6.81 -36.85
N VAL A 587 -22.67 -7.78 -36.05
CA VAL A 587 -23.36 -8.38 -34.92
C VAL A 587 -22.61 -8.07 -33.63
N LYS A 588 -23.37 -7.89 -32.54
CA LYS A 588 -22.83 -7.81 -31.19
C LYS A 588 -23.06 -9.11 -30.47
N VAL A 589 -21.98 -9.68 -29.94
CA VAL A 589 -22.00 -10.89 -29.14
C VAL A 589 -21.92 -10.49 -27.68
N ILE A 590 -22.88 -10.94 -26.88
CA ILE A 590 -23.15 -10.47 -25.52
C ILE A 590 -23.03 -11.63 -24.54
N LEU A 591 -22.30 -11.39 -23.45
CA LEU A 591 -22.16 -12.27 -22.31
C LEU A 591 -22.68 -11.56 -21.04
N ASP A 592 -23.89 -11.91 -20.61
CA ASP A 592 -24.46 -11.45 -19.35
C ASP A 592 -24.01 -12.37 -18.19
N PHE A 593 -23.65 -11.78 -17.05
CA PHE A 593 -23.20 -12.52 -15.86
C PHE A 593 -24.40 -13.02 -15.02
N ASN A 594 -24.18 -13.98 -14.11
CA ASN A 594 -25.19 -14.26 -13.09
C ASN A 594 -25.21 -13.12 -12.04
N ASN A 595 -26.39 -12.69 -11.60
CA ASN A 595 -26.56 -11.52 -10.72
C ASN A 595 -26.71 -11.88 -9.23
N SER A 596 -26.33 -13.09 -8.80
CA SER A 596 -26.29 -13.46 -7.37
C SER A 596 -25.17 -12.74 -6.62
N PHE A 597 -25.30 -12.61 -5.29
CA PHE A 597 -24.29 -11.90 -4.48
C PHE A 597 -22.93 -12.58 -4.57
N GLU A 598 -22.90 -13.90 -4.43
CA GLU A 598 -21.69 -14.74 -4.51
C GLU A 598 -20.98 -14.55 -5.86
N ASN A 599 -21.73 -14.50 -6.95
CA ASN A 599 -21.18 -14.38 -8.30
C ASN A 599 -20.54 -13.00 -8.55
N LEU A 600 -21.22 -11.94 -8.11
CA LEU A 600 -20.71 -10.57 -8.23
C LEU A 600 -19.53 -10.33 -7.27
N ILE A 601 -19.57 -10.90 -6.06
CA ILE A 601 -18.46 -10.87 -5.11
C ILE A 601 -17.24 -11.56 -5.72
N ASN A 602 -17.38 -12.78 -6.29
CA ASN A 602 -16.29 -13.47 -6.98
C ASN A 602 -15.74 -12.63 -8.16
N LEU A 603 -16.61 -12.03 -8.98
CA LEU A 603 -16.20 -11.17 -10.11
C LEU A 603 -15.35 -9.98 -9.67
N TYR A 604 -15.80 -9.20 -8.68
CA TYR A 604 -15.13 -7.96 -8.27
C TYR A 604 -13.98 -8.18 -7.27
N SER A 605 -13.93 -9.30 -6.55
CA SER A 605 -12.78 -9.66 -5.69
C SER A 605 -11.64 -10.32 -6.48
N ARG A 606 -11.96 -11.35 -7.28
CA ARG A 606 -10.95 -12.21 -7.93
C ARG A 606 -10.41 -11.61 -9.23
N ILE A 607 -11.24 -10.93 -10.02
CA ILE A 607 -10.83 -10.32 -11.30
C ILE A 607 -10.70 -8.82 -11.15
N ASN A 608 -11.81 -8.13 -10.85
CA ASN A 608 -11.90 -6.67 -10.83
C ASN A 608 -11.55 -6.07 -12.22
N PHE A 609 -11.00 -4.85 -12.27
CA PHE A 609 -10.68 -4.10 -13.49
C PHE A 609 -9.20 -3.67 -13.51
N ARG A 610 -8.66 -3.51 -14.72
CA ARG A 610 -7.34 -2.90 -15.01
C ARG A 610 -7.52 -1.85 -16.11
N TYR A 611 -6.67 -0.82 -16.11
CA TYR A 611 -6.72 0.29 -17.07
C TYR A 611 -8.11 0.97 -17.23
N CYS A 612 -8.90 0.99 -16.16
CA CYS A 612 -10.13 1.76 -16.09
C CYS A 612 -10.39 2.15 -14.63
N LYS A 613 -9.82 3.28 -14.20
CA LYS A 613 -9.77 3.67 -12.78
C LYS A 613 -11.16 3.83 -12.15
N ASP A 614 -12.11 4.38 -12.90
CA ASP A 614 -13.47 4.62 -12.42
C ASP A 614 -14.22 3.28 -12.17
N LYS A 615 -14.08 2.31 -13.08
CA LYS A 615 -14.63 0.95 -12.89
C LYS A 615 -13.93 0.25 -11.71
N GLU A 616 -12.61 0.35 -11.61
CA GLU A 616 -11.81 -0.24 -10.53
C GLU A 616 -12.19 0.32 -9.15
N SER A 617 -12.28 1.64 -8.99
CA SER A 617 -12.68 2.30 -7.74
C SER A 617 -14.13 1.95 -7.37
N LEU A 618 -15.09 2.14 -8.27
CA LEU A 618 -16.50 1.86 -7.95
C LEU A 618 -16.73 0.38 -7.63
N SER A 619 -16.09 -0.54 -8.34
CA SER A 619 -16.24 -1.98 -8.08
C SER A 619 -15.80 -2.40 -6.68
N LYS A 620 -14.81 -1.73 -6.05
CA LYS A 620 -14.36 -2.01 -4.67
C LYS A 620 -15.44 -1.65 -3.65
N HIS A 621 -16.12 -0.52 -3.87
CA HIS A 621 -17.25 -0.09 -3.05
C HIS A 621 -18.47 -1.01 -3.24
N VAL A 622 -18.75 -1.39 -4.48
CA VAL A 622 -19.83 -2.34 -4.83
C VAL A 622 -19.56 -3.73 -4.25
N LEU A 623 -18.32 -4.24 -4.34
CA LEU A 623 -17.88 -5.49 -3.72
C LEU A 623 -18.17 -5.49 -2.22
N TYR A 624 -17.71 -4.47 -1.50
CA TYR A 624 -17.92 -4.37 -0.05
C TYR A 624 -19.41 -4.34 0.31
N TYR A 625 -20.20 -3.51 -0.38
CA TYR A 625 -21.64 -3.41 -0.13
C TYR A 625 -22.38 -4.72 -0.43
N LEU A 626 -21.98 -5.46 -1.47
CA LEU A 626 -22.48 -6.80 -1.75
C LEU A 626 -22.09 -7.79 -0.64
N SER A 627 -20.85 -7.73 -0.12
CA SER A 627 -20.40 -8.54 1.01
C SER A 627 -21.18 -8.23 2.30
N MET A 628 -21.44 -6.96 2.61
CA MET A 628 -22.34 -6.57 3.71
C MET A 628 -23.73 -7.17 3.54
N LYS A 629 -24.29 -7.04 2.34
CA LYS A 629 -25.64 -7.50 2.02
C LYS A 629 -25.75 -9.02 2.10
N LYS A 630 -24.71 -9.75 1.66
CA LYS A 630 -24.58 -11.20 1.81
C LYS A 630 -24.52 -11.59 3.29
N ASN A 631 -23.62 -10.99 4.07
CA ASN A 631 -23.49 -11.25 5.51
C ASN A 631 -24.83 -11.04 6.25
N ALA A 632 -25.52 -9.93 5.98
CA ALA A 632 -26.84 -9.65 6.54
C ALA A 632 -27.90 -10.69 6.12
N VAL A 633 -27.90 -11.19 4.88
CA VAL A 633 -28.80 -12.27 4.44
C VAL A 633 -28.47 -13.60 5.10
N ASP A 634 -27.19 -13.95 5.25
CA ASP A 634 -26.76 -15.22 5.84
C ASP A 634 -27.02 -15.28 7.35
N LEU A 635 -26.82 -14.16 8.07
CA LEU A 635 -27.28 -14.01 9.46
C LEU A 635 -28.79 -14.24 9.58
N ARG A 636 -29.59 -13.68 8.66
CA ARG A 636 -31.03 -13.91 8.61
C ARG A 636 -31.42 -15.35 8.27
N ARG A 637 -30.68 -16.03 7.38
CA ARG A 637 -30.88 -17.46 7.08
C ARG A 637 -30.58 -18.35 8.29
N ASN A 638 -29.59 -18.00 9.09
CA ASN A 638 -29.31 -18.71 10.35
C ASN A 638 -30.41 -18.49 11.39
N LEU A 639 -30.94 -17.26 11.50
CA LEU A 639 -32.11 -16.96 12.34
C LEU A 639 -33.38 -17.69 11.85
N PHE A 640 -33.59 -17.83 10.53
CA PHE A 640 -34.67 -18.64 9.96
C PHE A 640 -34.57 -20.11 10.38
N LYS A 641 -33.38 -20.74 10.24
CA LYS A 641 -33.17 -22.14 10.66
C LYS A 641 -33.48 -22.32 12.14
N LYS A 642 -32.92 -21.46 12.99
CA LYS A 642 -33.16 -21.46 14.43
C LYS A 642 -34.63 -21.20 14.80
N ALA A 643 -35.36 -20.40 14.03
CA ALA A 643 -36.80 -20.22 14.21
C ALA A 643 -37.58 -21.51 13.95
N LEU A 644 -37.23 -22.24 12.89
CA LEU A 644 -37.85 -23.51 12.52
C LEU A 644 -37.54 -24.61 13.55
N GLU A 645 -36.30 -24.70 14.02
CA GLU A 645 -35.88 -25.60 15.12
C GLU A 645 -36.69 -25.34 16.41
N LEU A 646 -36.81 -24.07 16.82
CA LEU A 646 -37.60 -23.69 17.99
C LEU A 646 -39.10 -23.94 17.80
N LYS A 647 -39.62 -23.82 16.58
CA LYS A 647 -41.02 -24.15 16.27
C LYS A 647 -41.28 -25.66 16.34
N ASN A 648 -40.37 -26.46 15.82
CA ASN A 648 -40.44 -27.92 15.89
C ASN A 648 -40.30 -28.42 17.34
N SER A 649 -39.63 -27.65 18.20
CA SER A 649 -39.59 -27.87 19.65
C SER A 649 -40.89 -27.45 20.39
N GLY A 650 -41.98 -27.16 19.67
CA GLY A 650 -43.30 -26.88 20.24
C GLY A 650 -43.56 -25.44 20.70
N LEU A 651 -42.59 -24.52 20.62
CA LEU A 651 -42.75 -23.17 21.16
C LEU A 651 -43.78 -22.31 20.39
N LYS A 652 -44.42 -21.39 21.12
CA LYS A 652 -45.35 -20.40 20.54
C LYS A 652 -44.57 -19.26 19.87
N LEU A 653 -45.17 -18.63 18.86
CA LEU A 653 -44.55 -17.55 18.05
C LEU A 653 -43.93 -16.42 18.89
N SER A 654 -44.59 -16.01 19.98
CA SER A 654 -44.09 -14.99 20.92
C SER A 654 -42.82 -15.42 21.66
N GLU A 655 -42.70 -16.70 22.01
CA GLU A 655 -41.55 -17.25 22.72
C GLU A 655 -40.36 -17.46 21.79
N ILE A 656 -40.63 -17.89 20.55
CA ILE A 656 -39.65 -17.97 19.46
C ILE A 656 -39.09 -16.56 19.18
N HIS A 657 -39.96 -15.56 19.06
CA HIS A 657 -39.56 -14.16 18.84
C HIS A 657 -38.60 -13.68 19.95
N ARG A 658 -38.98 -13.91 21.21
CA ARG A 658 -38.16 -13.59 22.39
C ARG A 658 -36.80 -14.31 22.39
N LYS A 659 -36.73 -15.58 21.98
CA LYS A 659 -35.48 -16.38 21.92
C LYS A 659 -34.55 -16.00 20.76
N LEU A 660 -35.02 -15.25 19.76
CA LEU A 660 -34.25 -14.84 18.57
C LEU A 660 -33.76 -13.38 18.64
N ASP A 661 -33.93 -12.70 19.77
CA ASP A 661 -33.83 -11.24 19.93
C ASP A 661 -34.85 -10.47 19.08
N ASN A 662 -35.80 -9.84 19.77
CA ASN A 662 -36.88 -9.03 19.20
C ASN A 662 -36.37 -7.90 18.26
N LYS A 663 -35.10 -7.47 18.37
CA LYS A 663 -34.48 -6.44 17.50
C LYS A 663 -33.87 -7.01 16.20
N ALA A 664 -33.59 -8.31 16.16
CA ALA A 664 -32.95 -8.99 15.04
C ALA A 664 -33.95 -9.47 13.99
N VAL A 665 -35.12 -9.96 14.42
CA VAL A 665 -36.20 -10.46 13.54
C VAL A 665 -37.49 -9.69 13.78
N ASP A 666 -38.12 -9.19 12.72
CA ASP A 666 -39.42 -8.51 12.81
C ASP A 666 -40.56 -9.54 12.95
N LYS A 667 -41.61 -9.26 13.73
CA LYS A 667 -42.74 -10.21 13.94
C LYS A 667 -43.37 -10.71 12.63
N LYS A 668 -43.49 -9.82 11.63
CA LYS A 668 -43.99 -10.15 10.29
C LYS A 668 -43.09 -11.14 9.56
N ASP A 669 -41.77 -10.95 9.64
CA ASP A 669 -40.81 -11.84 8.99
C ASP A 669 -40.79 -13.22 9.67
N LEU A 670 -40.83 -13.26 11.02
CA LEU A 670 -40.97 -14.53 11.75
C LEU A 670 -42.24 -15.28 11.37
N TRP A 671 -43.38 -14.60 11.25
CA TRP A 671 -44.63 -15.22 10.80
C TRP A 671 -44.51 -15.81 9.38
N LEU A 672 -43.96 -15.04 8.44
CA LEU A 672 -43.72 -15.50 7.06
C LEU A 672 -42.80 -16.73 7.00
N TRP A 673 -41.81 -16.80 7.89
CA TRP A 673 -40.89 -17.93 8.01
C TRP A 673 -41.58 -19.18 8.55
N ILE A 674 -42.26 -19.07 9.70
CA ILE A 674 -42.91 -20.21 10.37
C ILE A 674 -44.08 -20.78 9.56
N HIS A 675 -44.78 -19.97 8.77
CA HIS A 675 -45.88 -20.41 7.91
C HIS A 675 -45.43 -20.77 6.47
N ASN A 676 -44.13 -21.03 6.26
CA ASN A 676 -43.54 -21.43 4.98
C ASN A 676 -43.92 -20.53 3.78
N LYS A 677 -44.15 -19.23 4.02
CA LYS A 677 -44.51 -18.26 2.96
C LYS A 677 -43.30 -17.69 2.22
N ILE A 678 -42.09 -17.94 2.73
CA ILE A 678 -40.81 -17.55 2.12
C ILE A 678 -39.82 -18.71 2.33
N SER A 679 -39.17 -19.15 1.26
CA SER A 679 -38.09 -20.14 1.31
C SER A 679 -36.71 -19.53 1.63
N PRO A 680 -35.74 -20.31 2.16
CA PRO A 680 -34.45 -19.79 2.65
C PRO A 680 -33.61 -19.02 1.61
N GLU A 681 -33.70 -19.43 0.34
CA GLU A 681 -33.04 -18.78 -0.79
C GLU A 681 -33.64 -17.41 -1.12
N ASN A 682 -34.92 -17.20 -0.83
CA ASN A 682 -35.67 -15.97 -1.08
C ASN A 682 -35.59 -14.93 0.07
N ILE A 683 -34.86 -15.24 1.16
CA ILE A 683 -34.63 -14.31 2.27
C ILE A 683 -33.84 -13.07 1.80
N LYS A 684 -34.35 -11.88 2.16
CA LYS A 684 -33.79 -10.57 1.79
C LYS A 684 -33.35 -9.80 3.03
N VAL A 685 -32.48 -8.80 2.83
CA VAL A 685 -32.14 -7.81 3.87
C VAL A 685 -33.38 -7.07 4.38
N GLN A 686 -33.33 -6.60 5.62
CA GLN A 686 -34.40 -5.79 6.22
C GLN A 686 -34.54 -4.44 5.50
N ASN A 687 -35.72 -3.82 5.60
CA ASN A 687 -35.97 -2.49 5.02
C ASN A 687 -35.00 -1.42 5.54
N LYS A 688 -34.58 -1.51 6.81
CA LYS A 688 -33.59 -0.65 7.48
C LYS A 688 -32.12 -0.85 7.03
N PHE A 689 -31.84 -1.77 6.11
CA PHE A 689 -30.51 -1.86 5.48
C PHE A 689 -30.30 -0.60 4.62
N PRO A 690 -29.14 0.08 4.67
CA PRO A 690 -28.94 1.38 4.02
C PRO A 690 -29.00 1.29 2.49
N ASP A 691 -29.25 2.42 1.83
CA ASP A 691 -29.13 2.55 0.38
C ASP A 691 -27.64 2.69 -0.02
N PHE A 692 -27.26 2.28 -1.24
CA PHE A 692 -25.85 2.25 -1.64
C PHE A 692 -25.18 3.64 -1.63
N ASP A 693 -25.87 4.66 -2.15
CA ASP A 693 -25.30 6.00 -2.27
C ASP A 693 -25.11 6.66 -0.88
N GLU A 694 -26.11 6.54 0.00
CA GLU A 694 -26.06 6.99 1.40
C GLU A 694 -24.95 6.26 2.21
N TRP A 695 -24.80 4.95 1.99
CA TRP A 695 -23.73 4.17 2.60
C TRP A 695 -22.34 4.59 2.09
N LEU A 696 -22.21 4.90 0.80
CA LEU A 696 -20.94 5.25 0.16
C LEU A 696 -20.36 6.56 0.71
N GLU A 697 -21.20 7.58 0.88
CA GLU A 697 -20.80 8.88 1.44
C GLU A 697 -20.22 8.78 2.88
N ASN A 698 -20.68 7.80 3.65
CA ASN A 698 -20.30 7.63 5.05
C ASN A 698 -19.12 6.66 5.27
N SER A 699 -19.05 5.57 4.50
CA SER A 699 -18.14 4.44 4.75
C SER A 699 -16.67 4.67 4.39
N ALA A 700 -16.38 5.49 3.37
CA ALA A 700 -15.03 5.82 2.92
C ALA A 700 -14.45 7.10 3.59
N LYS A 701 -15.22 7.73 4.50
CA LYS A 701 -14.95 9.09 4.97
C LYS A 701 -13.57 9.21 5.64
N GLY A 702 -12.71 10.06 5.05
CA GLY A 702 -11.38 10.37 5.55
C GLY A 702 -10.25 9.43 5.11
N LEU A 703 -10.57 8.30 4.48
CA LEU A 703 -9.59 7.33 3.97
C LEU A 703 -9.15 7.65 2.53
N SER A 704 -8.27 6.82 1.96
CA SER A 704 -7.91 6.82 0.54
C SER A 704 -8.94 6.06 -0.30
N ASP A 705 -8.93 6.29 -1.62
CA ASP A 705 -9.63 5.43 -2.56
C ASP A 705 -9.28 3.94 -2.33
N GLY A 706 -10.31 3.10 -2.15
CA GLY A 706 -10.18 1.67 -1.92
C GLY A 706 -9.98 1.22 -0.47
N LEU A 707 -10.01 2.10 0.54
CA LEU A 707 -10.07 1.72 1.96
C LEU A 707 -11.39 2.13 2.60
N LEU A 708 -11.90 1.28 3.50
CA LEU A 708 -13.20 1.45 4.16
C LEU A 708 -13.09 1.24 5.67
N TRP A 709 -14.06 1.76 6.43
CA TRP A 709 -14.19 1.50 7.87
C TRP A 709 -15.13 0.31 8.13
N GLU A 710 -14.67 -0.65 8.93
CA GLU A 710 -15.48 -1.73 9.53
C GLU A 710 -15.50 -1.58 11.06
N THR A 711 -16.62 -1.95 11.69
CA THR A 711 -16.81 -1.96 13.14
C THR A 711 -16.48 -3.34 13.71
N ILE A 712 -15.66 -3.41 14.74
CA ILE A 712 -15.42 -4.66 15.49
C ILE A 712 -16.73 -5.10 16.16
N GLU A 713 -17.20 -6.30 15.85
CA GLU A 713 -18.33 -6.95 16.51
C GLU A 713 -17.84 -7.73 17.73
N LEU A 714 -16.82 -8.57 17.54
CA LEU A 714 -16.36 -9.56 18.51
C LEU A 714 -14.84 -9.50 18.66
N ILE A 715 -14.38 -9.63 19.91
CA ILE A 715 -12.98 -9.94 20.25
C ILE A 715 -13.04 -11.07 21.27
N GLU A 716 -12.73 -12.29 20.83
CA GLU A 716 -12.74 -13.50 21.67
C GLU A 716 -11.32 -14.05 21.84
N LYS A 717 -11.07 -14.76 22.95
CA LYS A 717 -9.80 -15.46 23.14
C LYS A 717 -9.77 -16.70 22.24
N ASN A 718 -8.71 -16.85 21.46
CA ASN A 718 -8.50 -17.95 20.52
C ASN A 718 -7.36 -18.87 20.98
N GLY A 719 -7.14 -18.95 22.30
CA GLY A 719 -6.08 -19.77 22.89
C GLY A 719 -4.67 -19.21 22.63
N TYR A 720 -3.75 -20.09 22.28
CA TYR A 720 -2.43 -19.74 21.80
C TYR A 720 -2.24 -20.41 20.43
N GLU A 721 -1.70 -19.67 19.46
CA GLU A 721 -1.35 -20.17 18.11
C GLU A 721 -0.09 -19.52 17.54
N THR A 722 0.59 -20.19 16.61
CA THR A 722 1.76 -19.64 15.90
C THR A 722 1.37 -18.39 15.12
N VAL A 723 1.86 -17.26 15.62
CA VAL A 723 1.81 -15.94 15.03
C VAL A 723 3.13 -15.60 14.31
N TYR A 724 3.05 -14.64 13.43
CA TYR A 724 4.08 -14.18 12.54
C TYR A 724 4.00 -12.65 12.47
N ASP A 725 5.04 -12.01 11.96
CA ASP A 725 5.05 -10.58 11.70
C ASP A 725 6.12 -10.27 10.65
N ILE A 726 5.92 -9.18 9.91
CA ILE A 726 6.86 -8.74 8.87
C ILE A 726 7.35 -7.32 9.14
N THR A 727 8.67 -7.11 9.04
CA THR A 727 9.21 -5.76 9.15
C THR A 727 9.22 -5.10 7.78
N VAL A 728 8.27 -4.19 7.57
CA VAL A 728 8.25 -3.32 6.39
C VAL A 728 8.95 -1.99 6.70
N PRO A 729 9.93 -1.51 5.90
CA PRO A 729 10.88 -0.46 6.31
C PRO A 729 10.41 0.99 6.12
N LYS A 730 9.44 1.27 5.23
CA LYS A 730 8.94 2.63 4.95
C LYS A 730 7.76 3.02 5.83
N ASN A 731 6.62 2.35 5.62
CA ASN A 731 5.34 2.71 6.20
C ASN A 731 5.05 1.99 7.53
N HIS A 732 5.85 0.97 7.87
CA HIS A 732 5.72 0.18 9.12
C HIS A 732 4.30 -0.40 9.35
N ASN A 733 3.58 -0.59 8.24
CA ASN A 733 2.25 -1.18 8.19
C ASN A 733 2.12 -2.09 6.96
N PHE A 734 1.14 -2.98 6.98
CA PHE A 734 0.79 -3.88 5.88
C PHE A 734 -0.66 -4.37 6.02
N PHE A 735 -1.21 -4.99 4.99
CA PHE A 735 -2.57 -5.55 5.01
C PHE A 735 -2.56 -7.05 5.28
N ALA A 736 -3.37 -7.51 6.24
CA ALA A 736 -3.54 -8.91 6.65
C ALA A 736 -5.03 -9.25 6.78
N ASN A 737 -5.54 -10.25 6.05
CA ASN A 737 -6.98 -10.53 5.88
C ASN A 737 -7.80 -9.29 5.45
N GLY A 738 -7.16 -8.30 4.83
CA GLY A 738 -7.72 -6.99 4.51
C GLY A 738 -7.56 -5.92 5.60
N PHE A 739 -7.32 -6.26 6.86
CA PHE A 739 -7.05 -5.29 7.93
C PHE A 739 -5.69 -4.60 7.77
N LEU A 740 -5.60 -3.30 8.07
CA LEU A 740 -4.34 -2.55 8.08
C LEU A 740 -3.65 -2.59 9.46
N VAL A 741 -2.44 -3.16 9.53
CA VAL A 741 -1.76 -3.58 10.79
C VAL A 741 -0.23 -3.29 10.84
N SER A 742 0.56 -3.63 11.89
CA SER A 742 1.94 -3.05 12.14
C SER A 742 3.03 -3.89 12.93
N ASN A 743 4.33 -3.69 12.62
CA ASN A 743 5.55 -4.49 13.01
C ASN A 743 6.00 -4.51 14.52
N SER A 744 6.77 -5.53 15.00
CA SER A 744 6.90 -5.87 16.47
C SER A 744 8.13 -6.65 17.09
N GLY A 745 8.23 -6.82 18.45
CA GLY A 745 9.28 -7.61 19.20
C GLY A 745 9.27 -7.60 20.78
N ARG A 746 9.85 -8.61 21.52
CA ARG A 746 9.73 -8.82 23.03
C ARG A 746 10.80 -9.70 23.78
N GLU A 747 10.67 -9.87 25.13
CA GLU A 747 11.46 -10.67 26.13
C GLU A 747 10.57 -11.51 27.11
N ASP A 748 11.10 -12.59 27.72
CA ASP A 748 10.42 -13.48 28.70
C ASP A 748 10.09 -12.80 30.06
N ILE A 749 8.93 -13.13 30.64
CA ILE A 749 8.32 -12.39 31.78
C ILE A 749 8.92 -12.76 33.15
N ASP A 750 9.26 -14.03 33.34
CA ASP A 750 9.78 -14.57 34.59
C ASP A 750 11.29 -14.29 34.80
N ALA A 751 12.02 -13.91 33.74
CA ALA A 751 13.44 -13.57 33.81
C ALA A 751 13.70 -12.19 34.48
N ARG A 752 14.77 -12.08 35.29
CA ARG A 752 15.40 -10.79 35.60
C ARG A 752 16.44 -10.46 34.52
N CYS A 753 16.76 -9.19 34.36
CA CYS A 753 17.77 -8.71 33.42
C CYS A 753 18.73 -7.78 34.17
N PHE A 754 19.80 -8.35 34.73
CA PHE A 754 20.94 -7.60 35.28
C PHE A 754 21.93 -7.18 34.20
N GLY A 755 21.88 -7.81 33.02
CA GLY A 755 22.49 -7.28 31.81
C GLY A 755 21.81 -5.98 31.39
N TRP A 756 22.60 -4.99 31.01
CA TRP A 756 22.10 -3.72 30.50
C TRP A 756 21.51 -3.93 29.10
N ARG A 757 20.18 -3.86 28.98
CA ARG A 757 19.48 -4.07 27.72
C ARG A 757 19.16 -2.75 27.06
N PRO A 758 19.62 -2.50 25.82
CA PRO A 758 19.29 -1.28 25.10
C PRO A 758 17.80 -1.24 24.73
N PHE A 759 17.23 -0.04 24.76
CA PHE A 759 15.89 0.27 24.30
C PHE A 759 15.89 1.65 23.64
N VAL A 760 14.90 1.89 22.77
CA VAL A 760 14.50 3.24 22.39
C VAL A 760 13.04 3.41 22.75
N LEU A 761 12.76 4.41 23.57
CA LEU A 761 11.44 4.88 23.92
C LEU A 761 11.03 5.95 22.89
N GLU A 762 9.93 5.71 22.18
CA GLU A 762 9.27 6.73 21.37
C GLU A 762 8.25 7.49 22.24
N ILE A 763 8.31 8.83 22.21
CA ILE A 763 7.36 9.73 22.85
C ILE A 763 6.61 10.50 21.76
N ILE A 764 5.29 10.38 21.77
CA ILE A 764 4.41 10.89 20.72
C ILE A 764 3.92 12.29 21.08
N ALA A 765 4.02 13.23 20.13
CA ALA A 765 3.60 14.63 20.24
C ALA A 765 4.10 15.36 21.52
N PRO A 766 5.42 15.42 21.78
CA PRO A 766 6.02 16.16 22.90
C PRO A 766 5.86 17.67 22.74
N LYS A 767 5.35 18.36 23.76
CA LYS A 767 5.32 19.85 23.76
C LYS A 767 6.67 20.45 24.14
N LYS A 768 7.43 19.75 24.99
CA LYS A 768 8.76 20.12 25.47
C LYS A 768 9.82 19.16 24.96
N ARG A 769 10.90 19.69 24.40
CA ARG A 769 12.06 18.92 23.89
C ARG A 769 13.38 19.26 24.58
N LYS A 770 13.49 20.46 25.17
CA LYS A 770 14.65 20.89 25.95
C LYS A 770 14.52 20.45 27.41
N PHE A 771 15.06 19.27 27.73
CA PHE A 771 15.27 18.81 29.10
C PHE A 771 16.51 17.92 29.13
N ASP A 772 17.18 17.80 30.29
CA ASP A 772 18.22 16.78 30.48
C ASP A 772 17.57 15.41 30.74
N PRO A 773 17.70 14.42 29.84
CA PRO A 773 17.16 13.09 30.06
C PRO A 773 17.79 12.39 31.29
N LYS A 774 19.03 12.73 31.66
CA LYS A 774 19.72 12.11 32.81
C LYS A 774 19.06 12.52 34.13
N LYS A 775 18.66 13.79 34.29
CA LYS A 775 17.89 14.27 35.46
C LYS A 775 16.59 13.48 35.66
N TYR A 776 15.79 13.29 34.61
CA TYR A 776 14.54 12.54 34.70
C TYR A 776 14.76 11.02 34.84
N ALA A 777 15.85 10.49 34.29
CA ALA A 777 16.24 9.09 34.47
C ALA A 777 16.50 8.74 35.95
N LYS A 778 17.01 9.68 36.77
CA LYS A 778 17.19 9.47 38.22
C LYS A 778 15.87 9.18 38.97
N MET A 779 14.71 9.53 38.39
CA MET A 779 13.40 9.20 38.96
C MET A 779 13.00 7.73 38.71
N ILE A 780 13.70 7.01 37.83
CA ILE A 780 13.47 5.59 37.52
C ILE A 780 14.23 4.73 38.52
N VAL A 781 13.59 4.47 39.66
CA VAL A 781 14.15 3.67 40.78
C VAL A 781 13.25 2.49 41.16
N LYS A 782 13.71 1.66 42.10
CA LYS A 782 13.09 0.41 42.58
C LYS A 782 13.18 -0.75 41.59
N LYS A 783 12.17 -0.95 40.73
CA LYS A 783 12.00 -2.20 39.94
C LYS A 783 12.89 -2.28 38.71
N ILE A 784 13.28 -1.12 38.18
CA ILE A 784 14.13 -0.94 37.00
C ILE A 784 15.27 -0.01 37.40
N LYS A 785 16.49 -0.29 36.91
CA LYS A 785 17.58 0.70 36.84
C LYS A 785 17.78 1.07 35.38
N VAL A 786 18.16 2.31 35.11
CA VAL A 786 18.52 2.77 33.76
C VAL A 786 19.89 3.44 33.75
N ARG A 787 20.58 3.38 32.60
CA ARG A 787 21.81 4.14 32.34
C ARG A 787 21.88 4.53 30.86
N ASN A 788 22.93 5.27 30.50
CA ASN A 788 23.21 5.68 29.12
C ASN A 788 22.01 6.38 28.44
N ILE A 789 21.18 7.04 29.26
CA ILE A 789 19.98 7.73 28.79
C ILE A 789 20.40 8.98 28.03
N ARG A 790 19.98 9.06 26.77
CA ARG A 790 20.19 10.21 25.89
C ARG A 790 19.09 10.32 24.85
N PHE A 791 19.01 11.46 24.18
CA PHE A 791 18.21 11.56 22.97
C PHE A 791 18.73 10.62 21.86
N SER A 792 17.82 10.19 21.01
CA SER A 792 17.98 9.13 20.02
C SER A 792 17.23 9.51 18.73
N ASN A 793 17.17 8.59 17.77
CA ASN A 793 16.46 8.76 16.52
C ASN A 793 16.01 7.41 15.95
N ILE A 794 15.15 7.45 14.93
CA ILE A 794 14.54 6.27 14.31
C ILE A 794 15.54 5.29 13.65
N ASN A 795 16.79 5.70 13.32
CA ASN A 795 17.79 4.76 12.79
C ASN A 795 18.33 3.83 13.89
N GLU A 796 18.55 4.37 15.09
CA GLU A 796 19.00 3.58 16.25
C GLU A 796 17.95 2.51 16.66
N VAL A 797 16.66 2.78 16.43
CA VAL A 797 15.59 1.77 16.57
C VAL A 797 15.80 0.58 15.62
N ARG A 798 16.32 0.82 14.41
CA ARG A 798 16.60 -0.22 13.40
C ARG A 798 17.86 -0.98 13.75
N GLU A 799 18.94 -0.28 14.08
CA GLU A 799 20.23 -0.85 14.52
C GLU A 799 20.06 -1.79 15.72
N LEU A 800 19.27 -1.38 16.74
CA LEU A 800 18.99 -2.24 17.88
C LEU A 800 18.18 -3.49 17.54
N LYS A 801 17.22 -3.40 16.60
CA LYS A 801 16.42 -4.54 16.14
C LYS A 801 17.27 -5.53 15.34
N GLU A 802 18.29 -5.05 14.62
CA GLU A 802 19.22 -5.87 13.84
C GLU A 802 20.33 -6.51 14.70
N SER A 803 20.63 -5.93 15.87
CA SER A 803 21.66 -6.44 16.79
C SER A 803 21.36 -7.85 17.32
N ARG A 804 22.35 -8.75 17.25
CA ARG A 804 22.28 -10.12 17.77
C ARG A 804 23.41 -10.42 18.78
N PRO A 805 23.42 -9.75 19.95
CA PRO A 805 24.47 -9.92 20.95
C PRO A 805 24.41 -11.29 21.66
N ASP A 806 25.58 -11.83 22.01
CA ASP A 806 25.70 -12.95 22.96
C ASP A 806 25.13 -12.55 24.32
N LYS A 807 24.73 -13.54 25.12
CA LYS A 807 24.20 -13.29 26.46
C LYS A 807 24.82 -14.25 27.47
N THR A 808 25.19 -13.72 28.63
CA THR A 808 25.48 -14.54 29.81
C THR A 808 24.23 -14.60 30.67
N TYR A 809 23.84 -15.81 31.02
CA TYR A 809 22.73 -16.12 31.90
C TYR A 809 23.26 -16.75 33.19
N ARG A 810 22.53 -16.57 34.29
CA ARG A 810 22.69 -17.31 35.54
C ARG A 810 21.36 -17.97 35.87
N THR A 811 21.39 -19.26 36.14
CA THR A 811 20.20 -20.05 36.47
C THR A 811 20.39 -20.80 37.78
N LEU A 812 19.30 -20.99 38.52
CA LEU A 812 19.24 -22.00 39.58
C LEU A 812 18.69 -23.29 38.94
N VAL A 813 19.45 -24.37 39.05
CA VAL A 813 19.10 -25.69 38.53
C VAL A 813 18.75 -26.58 39.72
N ALA A 814 17.57 -27.18 39.67
CA ALA A 814 17.17 -28.26 40.58
C ALA A 814 17.29 -29.60 39.86
N CYS A 815 17.65 -30.65 40.60
CA CYS A 815 17.94 -31.98 40.08
C CYS A 815 17.13 -33.03 40.83
N LYS A 816 16.62 -34.05 40.13
CA LYS A 816 15.79 -35.10 40.75
C LYS A 816 16.58 -35.90 41.80
N ASN A 817 17.78 -36.36 41.43
CA ASN A 817 18.64 -37.15 42.29
C ASN A 817 19.74 -36.29 42.94
N ALA A 818 20.31 -36.77 44.04
CA ALA A 818 21.43 -36.09 44.69
C ALA A 818 22.69 -36.08 43.80
N LEU A 819 23.48 -35.01 43.87
CA LEU A 819 24.71 -34.77 43.12
C LEU A 819 25.88 -34.50 44.06
N SER A 820 27.08 -34.90 43.63
CA SER A 820 28.34 -34.45 44.24
C SER A 820 28.90 -33.21 43.53
N SER A 821 29.87 -32.55 44.14
CA SER A 821 30.65 -31.49 43.48
C SER A 821 31.45 -32.01 42.28
N ARG A 822 31.87 -33.27 42.30
CA ARG A 822 32.61 -33.94 41.20
C ARG A 822 31.74 -34.13 39.96
N ASP A 823 30.44 -34.39 40.12
CA ASP A 823 29.52 -34.55 38.98
C ASP A 823 29.38 -33.27 38.16
N LEU A 824 29.41 -32.10 38.82
CA LEU A 824 29.32 -30.80 38.15
C LEU A 824 30.54 -30.48 37.28
N ALA A 825 31.66 -31.17 37.44
CA ALA A 825 32.83 -31.04 36.56
C ALA A 825 32.55 -31.62 35.15
N LYS A 826 31.70 -32.65 35.04
CA LYS A 826 31.29 -33.27 33.76
C LYS A 826 30.70 -32.24 32.80
N LEU A 827 29.98 -31.24 33.32
CA LEU A 827 29.37 -30.16 32.54
C LEU A 827 30.36 -29.24 31.82
N LYS A 828 31.67 -29.31 32.13
CA LYS A 828 32.69 -28.52 31.45
C LYS A 828 32.77 -28.84 29.95
N CYS A 829 32.38 -30.05 29.53
CA CYS A 829 32.31 -30.45 28.11
C CYS A 829 31.29 -29.65 27.27
N LEU A 830 30.38 -28.90 27.90
CA LEU A 830 29.50 -27.96 27.19
C LEU A 830 30.22 -26.67 26.75
N GLU A 831 31.40 -26.37 27.27
CA GLU A 831 32.16 -25.17 26.87
C GLU A 831 32.71 -25.32 25.45
N GLY A 832 32.46 -24.34 24.59
CA GLY A 832 32.73 -24.43 23.15
C GLY A 832 31.76 -25.34 22.37
N ALA A 833 30.89 -26.10 23.05
CA ALA A 833 30.05 -27.10 22.40
C ALA A 833 28.96 -26.47 21.52
N THR A 834 28.77 -27.08 20.34
CA THR A 834 27.63 -26.77 19.47
C THR A 834 26.39 -27.55 19.91
N ILE A 835 25.49 -26.85 20.60
CA ILE A 835 24.21 -27.37 21.05
C ILE A 835 23.24 -27.42 19.87
N ARG A 836 22.65 -28.59 19.64
CA ARG A 836 21.60 -28.82 18.65
C ARG A 836 20.26 -28.71 19.37
N GLN A 837 19.65 -27.52 19.33
CA GLN A 837 18.36 -27.26 19.96
C GLN A 837 17.25 -27.29 18.93
N ARG A 838 16.44 -28.34 18.94
CA ARG A 838 15.13 -28.35 18.29
C ARG A 838 14.23 -27.34 19.04
N THR A 839 13.12 -26.89 18.48
CA THR A 839 12.35 -25.82 19.16
C THR A 839 11.83 -26.35 20.50
N PRO A 840 12.07 -25.66 21.64
CA PRO A 840 11.56 -26.09 22.96
C PRO A 840 10.08 -26.42 22.96
N MET A 841 9.62 -27.49 23.62
CA MET A 841 8.18 -27.80 23.76
C MET A 841 7.38 -26.58 24.24
N ARG A 842 7.88 -25.91 25.29
CA ARG A 842 7.27 -24.68 25.86
C ARG A 842 7.36 -23.43 24.97
N VAL A 843 7.93 -23.53 23.77
CA VAL A 843 7.88 -22.52 22.70
C VAL A 843 7.72 -23.16 21.31
N MET A 844 7.24 -24.40 21.20
CA MET A 844 7.00 -25.14 19.94
C MET A 844 5.74 -24.62 19.30
N HIS A 845 4.72 -24.52 20.13
CA HIS A 845 3.58 -23.63 19.92
C HIS A 845 4.13 -22.29 19.36
N ARG A 846 5.13 -21.72 20.05
CA ARG A 846 5.73 -20.45 19.64
C ARG A 846 6.56 -20.39 18.38
N ARG A 847 7.17 -21.43 17.83
CA ARG A 847 8.14 -21.22 16.73
C ARG A 847 8.18 -22.44 15.84
N ALA A 848 8.41 -22.22 14.54
CA ALA A 848 8.69 -23.29 13.59
C ALA A 848 9.61 -24.32 14.22
N ASP A 849 9.18 -25.57 14.24
CA ASP A 849 9.95 -26.63 14.86
C ASP A 849 11.20 -26.88 14.03
N ARG A 850 12.34 -26.42 14.54
CA ARG A 850 13.58 -26.32 13.78
C ARG A 850 14.76 -26.58 14.68
N LEU A 851 15.61 -27.51 14.24
CA LEU A 851 16.93 -27.72 14.82
C LEU A 851 17.80 -26.48 14.57
N ARG A 852 18.17 -25.77 15.63
CA ARG A 852 19.08 -24.62 15.63
C ARG A 852 20.38 -25.04 16.29
N LYS A 853 21.49 -24.90 15.55
CA LYS A 853 22.84 -25.01 16.11
C LYS A 853 23.16 -23.70 16.85
N ARG A 854 23.60 -23.78 18.11
CA ARG A 854 23.98 -22.64 18.96
C ARG A 854 25.16 -23.02 19.83
N VAL A 855 26.13 -22.13 19.98
CA VAL A 855 27.33 -22.39 20.79
C VAL A 855 27.11 -21.94 22.23
N VAL A 856 27.44 -22.82 23.18
CA VAL A 856 27.75 -22.43 24.56
C VAL A 856 29.23 -22.03 24.58
N LYS A 857 29.49 -20.76 24.88
CA LYS A 857 30.84 -20.16 24.77
C LYS A 857 31.63 -20.27 26.06
N GLU A 858 30.96 -20.13 27.20
CA GLU A 858 31.54 -20.28 28.54
C GLU A 858 30.51 -20.96 29.43
N ILE A 859 30.97 -21.86 30.31
CA ILE A 859 30.12 -22.51 31.31
C ILE A 859 30.83 -22.56 32.67
N LYS A 860 30.10 -22.19 33.73
CA LYS A 860 30.56 -22.29 35.12
C LYS A 860 29.46 -22.83 36.01
N THR A 861 29.82 -23.72 36.93
CA THR A 861 28.93 -24.37 37.89
C THR A 861 29.34 -23.98 39.31
N VAL A 862 28.36 -23.83 40.20
CA VAL A 862 28.58 -23.60 41.64
C VAL A 862 27.61 -24.50 42.40
N TYR A 863 28.16 -25.45 43.15
CA TYR A 863 27.37 -26.35 44.01
C TYR A 863 26.61 -25.54 45.07
N ILE A 864 25.34 -25.87 45.32
CA ILE A 864 24.50 -25.20 46.32
C ILE A 864 24.00 -26.19 47.39
N GLY A 865 23.67 -27.42 46.99
CA GLY A 865 23.32 -28.50 47.91
C GLY A 865 22.98 -29.77 47.16
N LYS A 866 22.63 -30.84 47.89
CA LYS A 866 22.47 -32.20 47.34
C LYS A 866 21.67 -32.26 46.04
N ASN A 867 20.57 -31.52 45.92
CA ASN A 867 19.69 -31.53 44.75
C ASN A 867 19.67 -30.20 43.95
N SER A 868 20.64 -29.31 44.13
CA SER A 868 20.67 -28.04 43.37
C SER A 868 22.05 -27.42 43.18
N PHE A 869 22.21 -26.69 42.08
CA PHE A 869 23.40 -25.91 41.77
C PHE A 869 23.06 -24.65 40.98
N ARG A 870 23.96 -23.67 40.98
CA ARG A 870 23.90 -22.52 40.07
C ARG A 870 24.70 -22.81 38.82
N LEU A 871 24.12 -22.51 37.68
CA LEU A 871 24.74 -22.60 36.37
C LEU A 871 24.87 -21.21 35.77
N ILE A 872 26.05 -20.86 35.26
CA ILE A 872 26.33 -19.63 34.52
C ILE A 872 26.72 -20.03 33.11
N VAL A 873 25.99 -19.54 32.10
CA VAL A 873 26.17 -19.90 30.70
C VAL A 873 26.32 -18.63 29.87
N ARG A 874 27.43 -18.47 29.15
CA ARG A 874 27.51 -17.53 28.02
C ARG A 874 27.17 -18.30 26.75
N GLY A 875 26.27 -17.77 25.92
CA GLY A 875 25.91 -18.41 24.67
C GLY A 875 25.47 -17.44 23.57
N ASP A 876 25.39 -17.99 22.36
CA ASP A 876 24.93 -17.31 21.16
C ASP A 876 23.53 -16.69 21.32
N ALA A 877 23.27 -15.65 20.51
CA ALA A 877 21.95 -15.05 20.40
C ALA A 877 20.85 -16.08 20.04
N GLY A 878 19.94 -16.29 20.99
CA GLY A 878 18.83 -17.23 20.84
C GLY A 878 19.14 -18.67 21.23
N LEU A 879 20.22 -18.94 21.95
CA LEU A 879 20.38 -20.16 22.76
C LEU A 879 19.29 -20.20 23.84
N TYR A 880 18.56 -21.32 23.94
CA TYR A 880 17.49 -21.54 24.88
C TYR A 880 18.01 -22.21 26.15
N ILE A 881 18.30 -21.40 27.17
CA ILE A 881 18.98 -21.87 28.40
C ILE A 881 18.15 -22.86 29.21
N LYS A 882 16.83 -22.65 29.32
CA LYS A 882 15.93 -23.58 30.05
C LYS A 882 15.99 -25.00 29.48
N GLU A 883 16.12 -25.09 28.16
CA GLU A 883 16.14 -26.36 27.43
C GLU A 883 17.55 -26.93 27.23
N LEU A 884 18.59 -26.09 27.25
CA LEU A 884 19.96 -26.54 27.50
C LEU A 884 20.05 -27.25 28.85
N ILE A 885 19.31 -26.78 29.86
CA ILE A 885 19.24 -27.40 31.17
C ILE A 885 18.42 -28.70 31.12
N SER A 886 17.14 -28.62 30.76
CA SER A 886 16.24 -29.78 30.88
C SER A 886 16.48 -30.88 29.84
N GLY A 887 17.09 -30.56 28.71
CA GLY A 887 17.16 -31.44 27.54
C GLY A 887 15.86 -31.49 26.71
N ASP A 888 14.76 -30.93 27.23
CA ASP A 888 13.44 -30.86 26.58
C ASP A 888 13.01 -32.22 26.00
N SER A 889 13.09 -33.29 26.80
CA SER A 889 12.81 -34.68 26.38
C SER A 889 13.62 -35.13 25.15
N GLY A 890 14.93 -34.87 25.15
CA GLY A 890 15.87 -35.23 24.08
C GLY A 890 15.91 -34.25 22.90
N ARG A 891 15.09 -33.19 22.92
CA ARG A 891 15.02 -32.18 21.85
C ARG A 891 16.17 -31.17 21.87
N THR A 892 16.93 -31.11 22.96
CA THR A 892 18.22 -30.40 23.04
C THR A 892 19.36 -31.38 23.35
N ASN A 893 20.37 -31.42 22.47
CA ASN A 893 21.53 -32.30 22.59
C ASN A 893 22.84 -31.58 22.20
N PRO A 894 23.92 -31.61 23.01
CA PRO A 894 23.96 -32.07 24.41
C PRO A 894 23.15 -31.16 25.35
N SER A 895 22.82 -31.67 26.53
CA SER A 895 22.09 -30.95 27.59
C SER A 895 22.61 -31.30 28.98
N VAL A 896 22.29 -30.46 29.96
CA VAL A 896 22.72 -30.64 31.36
C VAL A 896 22.12 -31.92 31.95
N SER A 897 20.81 -32.16 31.76
CA SER A 897 20.16 -33.41 32.20
C SER A 897 20.86 -34.67 31.65
N LEU A 898 21.24 -34.63 30.37
CA LEU A 898 21.87 -35.77 29.69
C LEU A 898 23.30 -36.03 30.19
N ILE A 899 24.10 -34.98 30.41
CA ILE A 899 25.51 -35.12 30.85
C ILE A 899 25.62 -35.54 32.32
N LEU A 900 24.65 -35.16 33.16
CA LEU A 900 24.61 -35.56 34.56
C LEU A 900 23.89 -36.88 34.80
N ASP A 901 23.28 -37.47 33.78
CA ASP A 901 22.33 -38.59 33.87
C ASP A 901 21.28 -38.40 34.98
N ASN A 902 20.76 -37.16 35.07
CA ASN A 902 19.91 -36.72 36.18
C ASN A 902 18.92 -35.65 35.67
N PRO A 903 17.60 -35.87 35.74
CA PRO A 903 16.61 -34.89 35.29
C PRO A 903 16.78 -33.53 35.99
N CYS A 904 17.11 -32.50 35.21
CA CYS A 904 17.36 -31.14 35.66
C CYS A 904 16.27 -30.16 35.23
N GLU A 905 15.95 -29.17 36.09
CA GLU A 905 14.96 -28.13 35.81
C GLU A 905 15.48 -26.73 36.17
N CYS A 906 15.22 -25.74 35.31
CA CYS A 906 15.59 -24.35 35.51
C CYS A 906 14.56 -23.60 36.38
N LYS A 907 14.78 -23.56 37.71
CA LYS A 907 13.88 -22.88 38.66
C LYS A 907 13.95 -21.34 38.59
N GLU A 908 15.13 -20.79 38.33
CA GLU A 908 15.33 -19.34 38.14
C GLU A 908 16.20 -19.06 36.92
N ILE A 909 15.94 -17.94 36.22
CA ILE A 909 16.80 -17.45 35.14
C ILE A 909 17.02 -15.94 35.20
N ASP A 910 18.27 -15.52 35.19
CA ASP A 910 18.72 -14.14 35.15
C ASP A 910 19.58 -13.92 33.90
N VAL A 911 19.28 -12.89 33.10
CA VAL A 911 20.25 -12.38 32.12
C VAL A 911 21.27 -11.54 32.88
N MET A 912 22.51 -12.01 33.00
CA MET A 912 23.58 -11.33 33.74
C MET A 912 24.32 -10.29 32.91
N LYS A 913 24.53 -10.57 31.62
CA LYS A 913 25.27 -9.68 30.70
C LYS A 913 24.74 -9.84 29.28
N ILE A 914 24.65 -8.73 28.56
CA ILE A 914 24.38 -8.70 27.12
C ILE A 914 25.65 -8.17 26.47
N HIS A 915 26.34 -9.03 25.72
CA HIS A 915 27.62 -8.69 25.09
C HIS A 915 27.33 -8.07 23.73
N GLN A 916 27.06 -6.77 23.73
CA GLN A 916 27.09 -5.98 22.51
C GLN A 916 28.52 -6.04 21.94
N LYS A 917 28.65 -6.36 20.65
CA LYS A 917 29.91 -6.08 19.95
C LYS A 917 30.08 -4.57 19.98
N ARG A 918 31.16 -4.07 20.59
CA ARG A 918 31.61 -2.70 20.32
C ARG A 918 32.05 -2.68 18.85
N GLY A 919 31.39 -1.84 18.06
CA GLY A 919 32.01 -1.25 16.87
C GLY A 919 32.88 -0.09 17.32
#